data_AF-A0A2U9CB54-F1
#
_entry.id   AF-A0A2U9CB54-F1
#
_cell.length_a   1.000
_cell.length_b   1.000
_cell.length_c   1.000
_cell.angle_alpha   90.00
_cell.angle_beta   90.00
_cell.angle_gamma   90.00
#
_symmetry.space_group_name_H-M   'P 1'
#
loop_
_entity.id
_entity.type
_entity.pdbx_description
1 polymer ?
#
loop_
_entity_poly.entity_id
_entity_poly.type
_entity_poly.pdbx_seq_one_letter_code
_entity_poly.pdbx_strand_id
1 'polypeptide(L)'
;MPQKKPTAANVSSSMDLESEDISLETTVPTTDDVSSSDEQRDGSQKVTRQLIERKELLHNLQLLRIELSQKNLIIDNMKADHMSKIEELEERLNDALHQKQVLALRLDSQLKLAQEENRKQQALRKQEMEAILLRQQQLEETNRQLCEKAGELRRSLRDLDISQDRYQELHNLPEEKISIQEYVAMRFYQVVTPLRSQLAELSVKKGTLTEEVDTQRTQLKALMQSYEEERRLLAELEGKSQRLILELADTKQQIHEGDYRRDNYPNIKRERDNFETELKELKRSFEMLDLSHTALTRERDTLSKEVATLQQAATLLEKDKDYHHRQNVELRLRCAQEEDRLERLQVHLEDTKKAREDVYEKYVASRDHYKTEYENKLREELENIRLKTGQEIDNLQRTSREMYERENRNLRESRDSSVLEKDRAQAAERDTQSRYDQLLEQFRQLQLGTDTRVAELSNQAKLHSFEAEHAQMFKEETAKALAQCQVVCEKQQKKLEFLTQEFFRLQASSEMRVAELQAQNAEQSSRLETYEKLEQELDQVTLQAAEIENEEVAERVLFSYGYGANVPTTAKRRLKQSVHLARRVLQLERQNTSLRREFERHETQTGQISEELLAANQMLQQTQQPYSYLIEAMRQRDAQITTLKERITSLEDDVSSLRKERTALQQVKNIMAADLEKLLSHQEELAVMKQVLISMQSRHGDTFANLETNKTGVRTSAVAKQQSKCINRAAEEESPNKPKPTVFTNKEVPDWYQKLKQKSK
;
A
#
# COMPACT_ATOMS: atom_id res chain seq x y z
N MET A 1 -108.79 0.10 -99.67
CA MET A 1 -107.58 -0.49 -100.25
C MET A 1 -106.39 0.35 -99.79
N PRO A 2 -105.34 -0.23 -99.17
CA PRO A 2 -105.24 -1.56 -98.58
C PRO A 2 -105.95 -1.55 -97.19
N GLN A 3 -105.46 -1.88 -95.97
CA GLN A 3 -104.19 -2.44 -95.46
C GLN A 3 -104.34 -3.10 -94.05
N LYS A 4 -103.29 -3.79 -93.57
CA LYS A 4 -103.10 -4.52 -92.28
C LYS A 4 -101.60 -4.39 -91.85
N LYS A 5 -101.07 -4.71 -90.66
CA LYS A 5 -101.51 -4.99 -89.25
C LYS A 5 -100.24 -4.94 -88.32
N PRO A 6 -100.36 -4.78 -86.98
CA PRO A 6 -99.29 -4.96 -85.96
C PRO A 6 -99.19 -6.45 -85.48
N THR A 7 -98.31 -6.98 -84.59
CA THR A 7 -97.18 -6.61 -83.66
C THR A 7 -96.57 -7.94 -83.11
N ALA A 8 -95.45 -8.11 -82.37
CA ALA A 8 -94.13 -7.44 -82.21
C ALA A 8 -93.27 -8.22 -81.15
N ALA A 9 -91.98 -7.85 -80.94
CA ALA A 9 -90.94 -8.44 -80.04
C ALA A 9 -90.43 -9.86 -80.42
N ASN A 10 -89.13 -10.23 -80.44
CA ASN A 10 -87.88 -9.93 -79.67
C ASN A 10 -87.79 -10.74 -78.34
N VAL A 11 -86.64 -11.27 -77.90
CA VAL A 11 -85.24 -10.77 -77.95
C VAL A 11 -84.15 -11.84 -78.28
N SER A 12 -83.03 -11.36 -78.83
CA SER A 12 -81.65 -11.90 -79.05
C SER A 12 -81.02 -12.76 -77.93
N SER A 13 -79.94 -13.56 -78.09
CA SER A 13 -78.85 -13.79 -79.10
C SER A 13 -77.44 -13.27 -78.70
N SER A 14 -76.39 -14.02 -79.12
CA SER A 14 -74.95 -13.97 -78.76
C SER A 14 -74.62 -14.42 -77.32
N MET A 15 -73.58 -15.22 -76.99
CA MET A 15 -72.28 -15.59 -77.59
C MET A 15 -71.21 -14.49 -77.58
N ASP A 16 -70.16 -14.69 -76.78
CA ASP A 16 -68.75 -14.74 -77.23
C ASP A 16 -67.84 -15.41 -76.18
N LEU A 17 -66.58 -15.69 -76.55
CA LEU A 17 -65.54 -16.30 -75.71
C LEU A 17 -64.44 -15.27 -75.43
N GLU A 18 -63.95 -15.18 -74.20
CA GLU A 18 -62.64 -14.59 -73.91
C GLU A 18 -62.05 -15.18 -72.62
N SER A 19 -60.72 -15.19 -72.52
CA SER A 19 -59.93 -15.91 -71.51
C SER A 19 -58.75 -15.08 -71.06
N GLU A 20 -58.48 -15.00 -69.76
CA GLU A 20 -57.17 -14.55 -69.25
C GLU A 20 -56.88 -15.07 -67.83
N ASP A 21 -55.60 -15.24 -67.52
CA ASP A 21 -55.09 -15.88 -66.30
C ASP A 21 -54.91 -14.90 -65.13
N ILE A 22 -55.05 -15.40 -63.89
CA ILE A 22 -54.36 -14.79 -62.73
C ILE A 22 -53.63 -15.88 -61.93
N SER A 23 -52.33 -15.69 -61.89
CA SER A 23 -51.26 -16.48 -61.28
C SER A 23 -51.43 -16.86 -59.80
N LEU A 24 -50.79 -17.98 -59.42
CA LEU A 24 -50.34 -18.27 -58.06
C LEU A 24 -48.82 -18.49 -58.07
N GLU A 25 -48.06 -17.50 -57.62
CA GLU A 25 -46.61 -17.62 -57.46
C GLU A 25 -46.21 -18.21 -56.10
N THR A 26 -45.05 -18.87 -56.09
CA THR A 26 -44.33 -19.35 -54.91
C THR A 26 -44.02 -18.25 -53.90
N THR A 27 -44.30 -18.50 -52.62
CA THR A 27 -43.48 -17.94 -51.52
C THR A 27 -43.19 -19.02 -50.47
N VAL A 28 -41.91 -19.18 -50.12
CA VAL A 28 -41.44 -20.01 -49.02
C VAL A 28 -40.94 -19.10 -47.90
N PRO A 29 -41.43 -19.22 -46.66
CA PRO A 29 -40.81 -18.61 -45.48
C PRO A 29 -39.82 -19.61 -44.83
N THR A 30 -38.54 -19.27 -44.77
CA THR A 30 -37.50 -20.04 -44.06
C THR A 30 -37.11 -19.37 -42.75
N THR A 31 -37.57 -19.94 -41.62
CA THR A 31 -37.28 -19.54 -40.22
C THR A 31 -37.56 -20.76 -39.33
N ASP A 32 -36.72 -21.23 -38.39
CA ASP A 32 -35.41 -20.76 -37.91
C ASP A 32 -34.49 -21.93 -37.49
N ASP A 33 -33.18 -21.67 -37.53
CA ASP A 33 -32.06 -22.26 -36.77
C ASP A 33 -32.22 -23.63 -36.06
N VAL A 34 -31.59 -24.65 -36.66
CA VAL A 34 -31.04 -25.80 -35.90
C VAL A 34 -29.53 -25.61 -35.76
N SER A 35 -29.13 -24.71 -34.85
CA SER A 35 -27.72 -24.53 -34.49
C SER A 35 -27.29 -25.58 -33.48
N SER A 36 -26.45 -26.52 -33.91
CA SER A 36 -25.77 -27.47 -33.02
C SER A 36 -24.26 -27.35 -33.18
N SER A 37 -23.61 -26.87 -32.13
CA SER A 37 -22.17 -26.98 -31.94
C SER A 37 -21.91 -27.26 -30.46
N ASP A 38 -21.33 -28.42 -30.17
CA ASP A 38 -20.43 -28.58 -29.02
C ASP A 38 -19.30 -27.53 -29.14
N GLU A 39 -18.64 -27.08 -28.08
CA GLU A 39 -17.88 -27.94 -27.17
C GLU A 39 -17.51 -27.25 -25.83
N GLN A 40 -16.83 -28.01 -24.96
CA GLN A 40 -16.02 -27.56 -23.83
C GLN A 40 -16.72 -26.81 -22.68
N ARG A 41 -16.93 -27.55 -21.58
CA ARG A 41 -15.95 -27.45 -20.49
C ARG A 41 -15.83 -28.73 -19.66
N ASP A 42 -14.61 -28.95 -19.19
CA ASP A 42 -14.21 -30.08 -18.35
C ASP A 42 -14.80 -29.98 -16.93
N GLY A 43 -14.98 -31.12 -16.27
CA GLY A 43 -15.63 -31.19 -14.96
C GLY A 43 -16.04 -32.62 -14.57
N SER A 44 -15.15 -33.33 -13.89
CA SER A 44 -15.34 -34.73 -13.48
C SER A 44 -16.58 -34.95 -12.58
N GLN A 45 -17.71 -35.33 -13.18
CA GLN A 45 -18.90 -35.75 -12.45
C GLN A 45 -19.10 -37.27 -12.56
N LYS A 46 -19.23 -37.93 -11.41
CA LYS A 46 -19.41 -39.38 -11.31
C LYS A 46 -20.74 -39.75 -11.97
N VAL A 47 -20.71 -40.63 -12.97
CA VAL A 47 -21.92 -41.11 -13.67
C VAL A 47 -22.79 -41.87 -12.67
N THR A 48 -23.84 -41.21 -12.17
CA THR A 48 -24.85 -41.85 -11.34
C THR A 48 -25.76 -42.71 -12.23
N ARG A 49 -26.25 -43.81 -11.68
CA ARG A 49 -27.14 -44.76 -12.37
C ARG A 49 -28.34 -44.07 -13.06
N GLN A 50 -28.93 -43.07 -12.39
CA GLN A 50 -30.01 -42.23 -12.90
C GLN A 50 -29.68 -41.49 -14.20
N LEU A 51 -28.40 -41.14 -14.43
CA LEU A 51 -27.97 -40.47 -15.66
C LEU A 51 -27.93 -41.46 -16.86
N ILE A 52 -27.62 -42.73 -16.60
CA ILE A 52 -27.66 -43.81 -17.58
C ILE A 52 -29.12 -44.13 -17.91
N GLU A 53 -29.95 -44.38 -16.89
CA GLU A 53 -31.40 -44.64 -17.04
C GLU A 53 -32.10 -43.50 -17.80
N ARG A 54 -31.71 -42.22 -17.56
CA ARG A 54 -32.21 -41.07 -18.33
C ARG A 54 -31.75 -41.06 -19.79
N LYS A 55 -30.52 -41.48 -20.09
CA LYS A 55 -30.02 -41.59 -21.49
C LYS A 55 -30.68 -42.75 -22.23
N GLU A 56 -30.89 -43.88 -21.56
CA GLU A 56 -31.63 -45.04 -22.11
C GLU A 56 -33.09 -44.67 -22.43
N LEU A 57 -33.78 -43.98 -21.51
CA LEU A 57 -35.15 -43.49 -21.76
C LEU A 57 -35.21 -42.47 -22.92
N LEU A 58 -34.20 -41.60 -23.07
CA LEU A 58 -34.11 -40.68 -24.21
C LEU A 58 -33.85 -41.41 -25.53
N HIS A 59 -32.99 -42.43 -25.53
CA HIS A 59 -32.75 -43.27 -26.71
C HIS A 59 -34.00 -44.07 -27.11
N ASN A 60 -34.70 -44.67 -26.14
CA ASN A 60 -35.96 -45.36 -26.38
C ASN A 60 -37.05 -44.40 -26.91
N LEU A 61 -37.10 -43.15 -26.43
CA LEU A 61 -37.97 -42.11 -27.00
C LEU A 61 -37.59 -41.71 -28.43
N GLN A 62 -36.30 -41.70 -28.79
CA GLN A 62 -35.85 -41.48 -30.17
C GLN A 62 -36.24 -42.65 -31.08
N LEU A 63 -36.04 -43.91 -30.64
CA LEU A 63 -36.46 -45.10 -31.37
C LEU A 63 -37.99 -45.10 -31.59
N LEU A 64 -38.79 -44.84 -30.56
CA LEU A 64 -40.24 -44.74 -30.67
C LEU A 64 -40.70 -43.60 -31.60
N ARG A 65 -39.97 -42.47 -31.65
CA ARG A 65 -40.23 -41.40 -32.63
C ARG A 65 -39.92 -41.83 -34.07
N ILE A 66 -38.86 -42.61 -34.28
CA ILE A 66 -38.49 -43.15 -35.59
C ILE A 66 -39.48 -44.24 -36.04
N GLU A 67 -39.89 -45.13 -35.14
CA GLU A 67 -40.97 -46.08 -35.43
C GLU A 67 -42.29 -45.39 -35.78
N LEU A 68 -42.63 -44.31 -35.08
CA LEU A 68 -43.86 -43.56 -35.31
C LEU A 68 -43.80 -42.79 -36.65
N SER A 69 -42.65 -42.19 -37.01
CA SER A 69 -42.50 -41.56 -38.33
C SER A 69 -42.50 -42.57 -39.47
N GLN A 70 -41.91 -43.76 -39.29
CA GLN A 70 -41.99 -44.87 -40.24
C GLN A 70 -43.44 -45.38 -40.40
N LYS A 71 -44.17 -45.57 -39.31
CA LYS A 71 -45.59 -45.99 -39.35
C LYS A 71 -46.47 -44.92 -40.02
N ASN A 72 -46.23 -43.63 -39.77
CA ASN A 72 -46.91 -42.55 -40.48
C ASN A 72 -46.59 -42.56 -41.97
N LEU A 73 -45.32 -42.72 -42.37
CA LEU A 73 -44.93 -42.81 -43.78
C LEU A 73 -45.60 -43.98 -44.51
N ILE A 74 -45.73 -45.13 -43.86
CA ILE A 74 -46.48 -46.29 -44.41
C ILE A 74 -47.97 -45.94 -44.57
N ILE A 75 -48.59 -45.32 -43.56
CA ILE A 75 -49.99 -44.88 -43.61
C ILE A 75 -50.21 -43.87 -44.74
N ASP A 76 -49.30 -42.91 -44.94
CA ASP A 76 -49.42 -41.88 -45.97
C ASP A 76 -49.15 -42.43 -47.38
N ASN A 77 -48.27 -43.43 -47.54
CA ASN A 77 -48.13 -44.16 -48.80
C ASN A 77 -49.40 -44.96 -49.12
N MET A 78 -49.99 -45.66 -48.15
CA MET A 78 -51.25 -46.38 -48.34
C MET A 78 -52.40 -45.43 -48.69
N LYS A 79 -52.43 -44.20 -48.15
CA LYS A 79 -53.39 -43.16 -48.59
C LYS A 79 -53.16 -42.78 -50.05
N ALA A 80 -51.91 -42.57 -50.48
CA ALA A 80 -51.60 -42.23 -51.86
C ALA A 80 -52.01 -43.36 -52.83
N ASP A 81 -51.71 -44.61 -52.50
CA ASP A 81 -52.14 -45.79 -53.26
C ASP A 81 -53.67 -45.86 -53.37
N HIS A 82 -54.39 -45.57 -52.27
CA HIS A 82 -55.86 -45.54 -52.26
C HIS A 82 -56.45 -44.35 -53.03
N MET A 83 -55.85 -43.16 -52.98
CA MET A 83 -56.29 -42.00 -53.76
C MET A 83 -56.14 -42.25 -55.27
N SER A 84 -54.97 -42.74 -55.71
CA SER A 84 -54.76 -43.11 -57.11
C SER A 84 -55.72 -44.23 -57.55
N LYS A 85 -56.05 -45.18 -56.65
CA LYS A 85 -57.06 -46.21 -56.93
C LYS A 85 -58.48 -45.65 -57.07
N ILE A 86 -58.82 -44.57 -56.37
CA ILE A 86 -60.10 -43.86 -56.49
C ILE A 86 -60.16 -43.11 -57.83
N GLU A 87 -59.12 -42.33 -58.15
CA GLU A 87 -59.00 -41.60 -59.42
C GLU A 87 -59.17 -42.53 -60.64
N GLU A 88 -58.48 -43.69 -60.64
CA GLU A 88 -58.64 -44.75 -61.64
C GLU A 88 -60.07 -45.31 -61.76
N LEU A 89 -60.84 -45.32 -60.67
CA LEU A 89 -62.21 -45.85 -60.66
C LEU A 89 -63.22 -44.78 -61.10
N GLU A 90 -62.96 -43.51 -60.79
CA GLU A 90 -63.76 -42.37 -61.25
C GLU A 90 -63.60 -42.16 -62.77
N GLU A 91 -62.38 -42.26 -63.32
CA GLU A 91 -62.14 -42.22 -64.77
C GLU A 91 -62.92 -43.33 -65.49
N ARG A 92 -62.82 -44.58 -65.03
CA ARG A 92 -63.56 -45.73 -65.59
C ARG A 92 -65.09 -45.58 -65.46
N LEU A 93 -65.58 -44.93 -64.42
CA LEU A 93 -67.00 -44.63 -64.24
C LEU A 93 -67.47 -43.59 -65.26
N ASN A 94 -66.69 -42.54 -65.49
CA ASN A 94 -66.98 -41.50 -66.48
C ASN A 94 -67.01 -42.07 -67.91
N ASP A 95 -66.06 -42.94 -68.26
CA ASP A 95 -66.05 -43.68 -69.53
C ASP A 95 -67.33 -44.53 -69.72
N ALA A 96 -67.72 -45.29 -68.69
CA ALA A 96 -68.92 -46.13 -68.74
C ALA A 96 -70.20 -45.29 -68.87
N LEU A 97 -70.26 -44.12 -68.23
CA LEU A 97 -71.37 -43.16 -68.36
C LEU A 97 -71.42 -42.56 -69.77
N HIS A 98 -70.28 -42.19 -70.36
CA HIS A 98 -70.21 -41.67 -71.72
C HIS A 98 -70.68 -42.73 -72.75
N GLN A 99 -70.17 -43.96 -72.66
CA GLN A 99 -70.57 -45.07 -73.54
C GLN A 99 -72.08 -45.35 -73.44
N LYS A 100 -72.64 -45.36 -72.22
CA LYS A 100 -74.10 -45.50 -71.98
C LYS A 100 -74.89 -44.39 -72.66
N GLN A 101 -74.43 -43.14 -72.60
CA GLN A 101 -75.12 -41.99 -73.19
C GLN A 101 -75.09 -42.02 -74.73
N VAL A 102 -73.95 -42.41 -75.34
CA VAL A 102 -73.84 -42.62 -76.79
C VAL A 102 -74.77 -43.74 -77.27
N LEU A 103 -74.86 -44.86 -76.54
CA LEU A 103 -75.77 -45.96 -76.88
C LEU A 103 -77.26 -45.55 -76.76
N ALA A 104 -77.62 -44.77 -75.75
CA ALA A 104 -78.99 -44.26 -75.57
C ALA A 104 -79.43 -43.36 -76.74
N LEU A 105 -78.58 -42.41 -77.15
CA LEU A 105 -78.84 -41.52 -78.29
C LEU A 105 -78.99 -42.31 -79.61
N ARG A 106 -78.16 -43.35 -79.80
CA ARG A 106 -78.24 -44.22 -80.99
C ARG A 106 -79.55 -45.02 -81.04
N LEU A 107 -80.05 -45.49 -79.90
CA LEU A 107 -81.30 -46.24 -79.83
C LEU A 107 -82.54 -45.37 -80.09
N ASP A 108 -82.58 -44.17 -79.50
CA ASP A 108 -83.67 -43.19 -79.69
C ASP A 108 -83.76 -42.72 -81.16
N SER A 109 -82.62 -42.52 -81.82
CA SER A 109 -82.56 -42.24 -83.27
C SER A 109 -83.19 -43.37 -84.12
N GLN A 110 -82.88 -44.63 -83.81
CA GLN A 110 -83.45 -45.78 -84.52
C GLN A 110 -84.96 -45.94 -84.30
N LEU A 111 -85.44 -45.70 -83.07
CA LEU A 111 -86.88 -45.75 -82.74
C LEU A 111 -87.68 -44.70 -83.51
N LYS A 112 -87.16 -43.48 -83.67
CA LYS A 112 -87.82 -42.40 -84.41
C LYS A 112 -87.99 -42.73 -85.89
N LEU A 113 -86.95 -43.25 -86.54
CA LEU A 113 -87.00 -43.68 -87.94
C LEU A 113 -88.06 -44.77 -88.17
N ALA A 114 -88.10 -45.80 -87.32
CA ALA A 114 -89.07 -46.89 -87.41
C ALA A 114 -90.53 -46.42 -87.24
N GLN A 115 -90.78 -45.40 -86.39
CA GLN A 115 -92.11 -44.82 -86.21
C GLN A 115 -92.59 -44.04 -87.45
N GLU A 116 -91.69 -43.31 -88.12
CA GLU A 116 -92.03 -42.57 -89.35
C GLU A 116 -92.33 -43.49 -90.53
N GLU A 117 -91.59 -44.59 -90.66
CA GLU A 117 -91.80 -45.56 -91.75
C GLU A 117 -93.15 -46.29 -91.61
N ASN A 118 -93.50 -46.73 -90.39
CA ASN A 118 -94.79 -47.39 -90.11
C ASN A 118 -95.98 -46.45 -90.41
N ARG A 119 -95.88 -45.16 -90.06
CA ARG A 119 -96.90 -44.14 -90.41
C ARG A 119 -97.13 -44.02 -91.93
N LYS A 120 -96.07 -44.09 -92.75
CA LYS A 120 -96.18 -44.03 -94.22
C LYS A 120 -96.92 -45.26 -94.77
N GLN A 121 -96.62 -46.46 -94.28
CA GLN A 121 -97.30 -47.69 -94.71
C GLN A 121 -98.80 -47.71 -94.37
N GLN A 122 -99.21 -47.15 -93.23
CA GLN A 122 -100.62 -47.09 -92.82
C GLN A 122 -101.47 -46.14 -93.68
N ALA A 123 -100.86 -45.12 -94.29
CA ALA A 123 -101.58 -44.18 -95.16
C ALA A 123 -101.99 -44.83 -96.50
N LEU A 124 -101.08 -45.60 -97.12
CA LEU A 124 -101.30 -46.25 -98.42
C LEU A 124 -102.48 -47.25 -98.37
N ARG A 125 -102.49 -48.15 -97.39
CA ARG A 125 -103.51 -49.20 -97.25
C ARG A 125 -104.95 -48.70 -97.10
N LYS A 126 -105.15 -47.44 -96.70
CA LYS A 126 -106.48 -46.83 -96.61
C LYS A 126 -107.04 -46.48 -97.99
N GLN A 127 -106.20 -45.93 -98.87
CA GLN A 127 -106.60 -45.50 -100.22
C GLN A 127 -107.01 -46.69 -101.11
N GLU A 128 -106.39 -47.85 -100.91
CA GLU A 128 -106.69 -49.08 -101.66
C GLU A 128 -108.09 -49.64 -101.37
N MET A 129 -108.56 -49.56 -100.12
CA MET A 129 -109.85 -50.12 -99.69
C MET A 129 -111.05 -49.33 -100.24
N GLU A 130 -110.92 -48.00 -100.31
CA GLU A 130 -112.00 -47.09 -100.75
C GLU A 130 -112.40 -47.33 -102.22
N ALA A 131 -111.46 -47.78 -103.07
CA ALA A 131 -111.70 -48.03 -104.49
C ALA A 131 -112.55 -49.29 -104.77
N ILE A 132 -112.53 -50.30 -103.89
CA ILE A 132 -113.15 -51.61 -104.15
C ILE A 132 -114.68 -51.54 -104.00
N LEU A 133 -115.17 -50.86 -102.96
CA LEU A 133 -116.59 -50.80 -102.60
C LEU A 133 -117.48 -50.21 -103.71
N LEU A 134 -116.93 -49.26 -104.48
CA LEU A 134 -117.65 -48.53 -105.53
C LEU A 134 -118.04 -49.42 -106.74
N ARG A 135 -117.43 -50.60 -106.89
CA ARG A 135 -117.68 -51.49 -108.05
C ARG A 135 -118.89 -52.40 -107.89
N GLN A 136 -119.28 -52.74 -106.65
CA GLN A 136 -120.20 -53.86 -106.40
C GLN A 136 -121.68 -53.54 -106.72
N GLN A 137 -122.13 -52.31 -106.45
CA GLN A 137 -123.55 -51.92 -106.55
C GLN A 137 -124.15 -51.99 -107.98
N GLN A 138 -123.32 -51.98 -109.02
CA GLN A 138 -123.78 -51.84 -110.42
C GLN A 138 -124.40 -53.10 -111.04
N LEU A 139 -124.31 -54.27 -110.39
CA LEU A 139 -124.66 -55.56 -111.00
C LEU A 139 -126.08 -56.05 -110.68
N GLU A 140 -126.69 -55.59 -109.59
CA GLU A 140 -127.85 -56.26 -108.98
C GLU A 140 -129.20 -55.91 -109.63
N GLU A 141 -129.31 -54.76 -110.33
CA GLU A 141 -130.59 -54.23 -110.82
C GLU A 141 -131.16 -54.95 -112.06
N THR A 142 -130.31 -55.65 -112.84
CA THR A 142 -130.66 -56.07 -114.21
C THR A 142 -131.57 -57.31 -114.31
N ASN A 143 -131.63 -58.16 -113.28
CA ASN A 143 -132.05 -59.55 -113.42
C ASN A 143 -133.59 -59.79 -113.35
N ARG A 144 -134.41 -58.75 -113.23
CA ARG A 144 -135.80 -58.88 -112.70
C ARG A 144 -136.93 -59.02 -113.74
N GLN A 145 -136.67 -58.83 -115.05
CA GLN A 145 -137.73 -58.43 -116.00
C GLN A 145 -138.37 -59.52 -116.91
N LEU A 146 -138.00 -60.80 -116.80
CA LEU A 146 -138.20 -61.77 -117.92
C LEU A 146 -139.42 -62.73 -117.86
N CYS A 147 -140.17 -62.83 -116.76
CA CYS A 147 -140.87 -64.10 -116.43
C CYS A 147 -142.36 -64.29 -116.85
N GLU A 148 -143.06 -63.34 -117.48
CA GLU A 148 -144.53 -63.20 -117.27
C GLU A 148 -145.53 -63.68 -118.40
N LYS A 149 -145.15 -64.46 -119.44
CA LYS A 149 -145.88 -64.44 -120.76
C LYS A 149 -146.56 -65.73 -121.37
N ALA A 150 -147.04 -66.77 -120.67
CA ALA A 150 -147.46 -68.07 -121.32
C ALA A 150 -148.84 -68.74 -120.90
N GLY A 151 -149.83 -68.93 -121.82
CA GLY A 151 -151.31 -69.18 -121.60
C GLY A 151 -152.03 -70.58 -121.65
N GLU A 152 -152.93 -70.91 -122.65
CA GLU A 152 -154.21 -71.72 -122.46
C GLU A 152 -154.59 -73.10 -123.20
N LEU A 153 -155.42 -73.12 -124.29
CA LEU A 153 -156.82 -73.74 -124.43
C LEU A 153 -157.07 -75.17 -125.08
N ARG A 154 -158.17 -75.93 -124.72
CA ARG A 154 -158.65 -77.28 -125.29
C ARG A 154 -160.16 -77.67 -124.99
N ARG A 155 -161.04 -78.24 -125.90
CA ARG A 155 -162.52 -78.66 -125.66
C ARG A 155 -163.23 -79.70 -126.65
N SER A 156 -164.39 -80.33 -126.23
CA SER A 156 -165.70 -80.81 -126.92
C SER A 156 -166.03 -82.18 -127.70
N LEU A 157 -167.37 -82.57 -127.77
CA LEU A 157 -168.22 -83.47 -128.70
C LEU A 157 -168.63 -84.99 -128.43
N ARG A 158 -169.87 -85.50 -128.79
CA ARG A 158 -170.38 -86.96 -128.82
C ARG A 158 -171.86 -87.38 -129.28
N ASP A 159 -172.09 -88.69 -129.66
CA ASP A 159 -173.25 -89.72 -129.57
C ASP A 159 -174.64 -89.81 -130.37
N LEU A 160 -175.30 -91.03 -130.49
CA LEU A 160 -176.59 -91.43 -131.23
C LEU A 160 -177.17 -92.92 -131.04
N ASP A 161 -178.50 -93.29 -131.27
CA ASP A 161 -179.12 -94.71 -131.39
C ASP A 161 -180.65 -94.85 -131.88
N ILE A 162 -181.22 -96.03 -132.36
CA ILE A 162 -182.67 -96.34 -132.84
C ILE A 162 -183.19 -97.87 -132.71
N SER A 163 -184.43 -98.30 -133.13
CA SER A 163 -185.19 -99.60 -132.81
C SER A 163 -185.97 -100.41 -133.93
N GLN A 164 -186.67 -101.55 -133.60
CA GLN A 164 -187.22 -102.59 -134.54
C GLN A 164 -188.50 -102.25 -135.35
N ASP A 165 -189.61 -101.80 -134.74
CA ASP A 165 -190.85 -101.56 -135.52
C ASP A 165 -190.61 -100.46 -136.56
N ARG A 166 -189.84 -99.45 -136.13
CA ARG A 166 -189.32 -98.36 -136.95
C ARG A 166 -188.38 -98.83 -138.07
N TYR A 167 -187.74 -100.00 -137.94
CA TYR A 167 -187.02 -100.66 -139.04
C TYR A 167 -187.99 -101.22 -140.10
N GLN A 168 -189.17 -101.72 -139.74
CA GLN A 168 -190.19 -102.14 -140.72
C GLN A 168 -190.84 -100.93 -141.41
N GLU A 169 -191.02 -99.81 -140.70
CA GLU A 169 -191.48 -98.56 -141.31
C GLU A 169 -190.48 -98.02 -142.34
N LEU A 170 -189.20 -97.88 -141.96
CA LEU A 170 -188.14 -97.38 -142.85
C LEU A 170 -187.90 -98.28 -144.07
N HIS A 171 -188.05 -99.60 -143.93
CA HIS A 171 -187.92 -100.56 -145.04
C HIS A 171 -188.99 -100.38 -146.14
N ASN A 172 -190.13 -99.75 -145.83
CA ASN A 172 -191.25 -99.59 -146.77
C ASN A 172 -191.27 -98.21 -147.48
N LEU A 173 -190.26 -97.36 -147.27
CA LEU A 173 -190.15 -96.03 -147.87
C LEU A 173 -189.00 -95.96 -148.90
N PRO A 174 -189.18 -95.26 -150.05
CA PRO A 174 -188.10 -95.04 -151.01
C PRO A 174 -186.93 -94.24 -150.41
N GLU A 175 -185.70 -94.63 -150.73
CA GLU A 175 -184.47 -94.14 -150.08
C GLU A 175 -184.19 -92.63 -150.25
N GLU A 176 -184.79 -91.97 -151.25
CA GLU A 176 -184.57 -90.54 -151.58
C GLU A 176 -185.05 -89.53 -150.51
N LYS A 177 -185.50 -89.99 -149.33
CA LYS A 177 -186.09 -89.14 -148.26
C LYS A 177 -185.61 -89.42 -146.84
N ILE A 178 -184.56 -90.23 -146.64
CA ILE A 178 -184.08 -90.64 -145.31
C ILE A 178 -182.81 -89.87 -144.91
N SER A 179 -182.70 -89.44 -143.65
CA SER A 179 -181.52 -88.73 -143.13
C SER A 179 -180.30 -89.64 -142.95
N ILE A 180 -179.10 -89.08 -143.07
CA ILE A 180 -177.81 -89.79 -142.85
C ILE A 180 -177.75 -90.41 -141.45
N GLN A 181 -178.35 -89.78 -140.44
CA GLN A 181 -178.43 -90.34 -139.07
C GLN A 181 -179.32 -91.59 -138.98
N GLU A 182 -180.35 -91.69 -139.83
CA GLU A 182 -181.41 -92.69 -139.71
C GLU A 182 -181.14 -93.94 -140.57
N TYR A 183 -180.51 -93.75 -141.74
CA TYR A 183 -180.04 -94.85 -142.60
C TYR A 183 -179.07 -95.80 -141.88
N VAL A 184 -178.13 -95.22 -141.11
CA VAL A 184 -177.09 -95.98 -140.37
C VAL A 184 -177.72 -96.94 -139.36
N ALA A 185 -178.75 -96.50 -138.63
CA ALA A 185 -179.38 -97.31 -137.60
C ALA A 185 -180.29 -98.42 -138.15
N MET A 186 -180.94 -98.21 -139.30
CA MET A 186 -181.76 -99.25 -139.95
C MET A 186 -180.92 -100.50 -140.30
N ARG A 187 -179.70 -100.31 -140.81
CA ARG A 187 -178.79 -101.40 -141.20
C ARG A 187 -178.20 -102.13 -139.98
N PHE A 188 -178.12 -101.48 -138.83
CA PHE A 188 -177.64 -102.08 -137.58
C PHE A 188 -178.58 -103.20 -137.07
N TYR A 189 -179.89 -103.13 -137.36
CA TYR A 189 -180.87 -104.06 -136.80
C TYR A 189 -180.82 -105.47 -137.40
N GLN A 190 -180.70 -105.59 -138.73
CA GLN A 190 -180.84 -106.87 -139.46
C GLN A 190 -179.84 -107.97 -139.04
N VAL A 191 -178.63 -107.59 -138.66
CA VAL A 191 -177.49 -108.52 -138.48
C VAL A 191 -177.47 -109.16 -137.08
N VAL A 192 -178.11 -108.51 -136.10
CA VAL A 192 -177.80 -108.70 -134.67
C VAL A 192 -178.60 -109.83 -134.00
N THR A 193 -179.66 -110.33 -134.62
CA THR A 193 -180.62 -111.25 -133.97
C THR A 193 -180.17 -112.72 -133.92
N PRO A 194 -179.82 -113.41 -135.03
CA PRO A 194 -179.54 -114.85 -135.00
C PRO A 194 -178.25 -115.21 -134.23
N LEU A 195 -177.31 -114.28 -134.12
CA LEU A 195 -176.07 -114.45 -133.36
C LEU A 195 -176.30 -114.63 -131.84
N ARG A 196 -177.48 -114.28 -131.32
CA ARG A 196 -177.79 -114.30 -129.89
C ARG A 196 -178.09 -115.68 -129.32
N SER A 197 -178.54 -116.64 -130.13
CA SER A 197 -178.87 -117.99 -129.63
C SER A 197 -177.62 -118.85 -129.42
N GLN A 198 -176.67 -118.85 -130.36
CA GLN A 198 -175.42 -119.63 -130.28
C GLN A 198 -174.52 -119.17 -129.11
N LEU A 199 -174.62 -117.91 -128.68
CA LEU A 199 -173.95 -117.40 -127.49
C LEU A 199 -174.42 -118.05 -126.18
N ALA A 200 -175.65 -118.58 -126.14
CA ALA A 200 -176.21 -119.17 -124.92
C ALA A 200 -175.54 -120.51 -124.55
N GLU A 201 -175.40 -121.45 -125.49
CA GLU A 201 -174.79 -122.77 -125.22
C GLU A 201 -173.30 -122.66 -124.87
N LEU A 202 -172.57 -121.75 -125.53
CA LEU A 202 -171.17 -121.48 -125.23
C LEU A 202 -170.97 -120.86 -123.83
N SER A 203 -171.98 -120.18 -123.28
CA SER A 203 -171.90 -119.61 -121.93
C SER A 203 -171.83 -120.66 -120.82
N VAL A 204 -172.50 -121.81 -120.99
CA VAL A 204 -172.53 -122.88 -119.98
C VAL A 204 -171.19 -123.60 -119.89
N LYS A 205 -170.61 -123.99 -121.03
CA LYS A 205 -169.28 -124.64 -121.10
C LYS A 205 -168.15 -123.69 -120.67
N LYS A 206 -168.33 -122.38 -120.85
CA LYS A 206 -167.44 -121.38 -120.28
C LYS A 206 -167.47 -121.38 -118.75
N GLY A 207 -168.65 -121.55 -118.14
CA GLY A 207 -168.85 -121.57 -116.69
C GLY A 207 -168.01 -122.63 -115.97
N THR A 208 -168.11 -123.89 -116.36
CA THR A 208 -167.37 -125.00 -115.71
C THR A 208 -165.85 -124.82 -115.83
N LEU A 209 -165.36 -124.37 -116.99
CA LEU A 209 -163.93 -124.09 -117.19
C LEU A 209 -163.45 -122.86 -116.40
N THR A 210 -164.31 -121.85 -116.16
CA THR A 210 -163.96 -120.75 -115.25
C THR A 210 -163.88 -121.20 -113.80
N GLU A 211 -164.73 -122.12 -113.34
CA GLU A 211 -164.67 -122.67 -111.98
C GLU A 211 -163.37 -123.46 -111.75
N GLU A 212 -162.98 -124.35 -112.68
CA GLU A 212 -161.70 -125.06 -112.60
C GLU A 212 -160.51 -124.08 -112.57
N VAL A 213 -160.48 -123.10 -113.48
CA VAL A 213 -159.43 -122.07 -113.52
C VAL A 213 -159.39 -121.24 -112.22
N ASP A 214 -160.54 -120.92 -111.62
CA ASP A 214 -160.59 -120.16 -110.37
C ASP A 214 -160.19 -121.00 -109.14
N THR A 215 -160.43 -122.31 -109.12
CA THR A 215 -159.85 -123.20 -108.08
C THR A 215 -158.32 -123.30 -108.19
N GLN A 216 -157.77 -123.40 -109.41
CA GLN A 216 -156.32 -123.38 -109.61
C GLN A 216 -155.73 -122.01 -109.22
N ARG A 217 -156.43 -120.90 -109.50
CA ARG A 217 -156.03 -119.56 -109.07
C ARG A 217 -156.07 -119.38 -107.55
N THR A 218 -157.03 -119.96 -106.82
CA THR A 218 -157.03 -119.87 -105.35
C THR A 218 -155.92 -120.70 -104.73
N GLN A 219 -155.65 -121.90 -105.25
CA GLN A 219 -154.49 -122.71 -104.84
C GLN A 219 -153.16 -121.98 -105.11
N LEU A 220 -152.98 -121.40 -106.30
CA LEU A 220 -151.78 -120.64 -106.64
C LEU A 220 -151.62 -119.40 -105.73
N LYS A 221 -152.71 -118.67 -105.44
CA LYS A 221 -152.70 -117.54 -104.50
C LYS A 221 -152.30 -117.97 -103.09
N ALA A 222 -152.83 -119.09 -102.58
CA ALA A 222 -152.47 -119.61 -101.26
C ALA A 222 -150.99 -120.00 -101.18
N LEU A 223 -150.44 -120.64 -102.22
CA LEU A 223 -149.03 -120.99 -102.30
C LEU A 223 -148.12 -119.76 -102.43
N MET A 224 -148.55 -118.73 -103.17
CA MET A 224 -147.87 -117.44 -103.21
C MET A 224 -147.89 -116.74 -101.85
N GLN A 225 -149.01 -116.80 -101.13
CA GLN A 225 -149.13 -116.22 -99.78
C GLN A 225 -148.19 -116.91 -98.78
N SER A 226 -148.15 -118.25 -98.75
CA SER A 226 -147.20 -118.96 -97.87
C SER A 226 -145.74 -118.67 -98.24
N TYR A 227 -145.40 -118.56 -99.52
CA TYR A 227 -144.04 -118.17 -99.95
C TYR A 227 -143.71 -116.70 -99.59
N GLU A 228 -144.67 -115.78 -99.69
CA GLU A 228 -144.50 -114.41 -99.20
C GLU A 228 -144.34 -114.35 -97.69
N GLU A 229 -145.04 -115.20 -96.94
CA GLU A 229 -144.92 -115.32 -95.48
C GLU A 229 -143.56 -115.89 -95.07
N GLU A 230 -143.09 -116.99 -95.69
CA GLU A 230 -141.73 -117.50 -95.49
C GLU A 230 -140.67 -116.45 -95.83
N ARG A 231 -140.84 -115.71 -96.95
CA ARG A 231 -139.92 -114.63 -97.33
C ARG A 231 -139.93 -113.47 -96.34
N ARG A 232 -141.07 -113.13 -95.74
CA ARG A 232 -141.18 -112.13 -94.66
C ARG A 232 -140.50 -112.63 -93.39
N LEU A 233 -140.71 -113.90 -93.01
CA LEU A 233 -140.08 -114.53 -91.85
C LEU A 233 -138.55 -114.60 -91.99
N LEU A 234 -138.03 -114.91 -93.18
CA LEU A 234 -136.60 -114.87 -93.49
C LEU A 234 -136.05 -113.44 -93.36
N ALA A 235 -136.69 -112.44 -93.97
CA ALA A 235 -136.27 -111.04 -93.85
C ALA A 235 -136.35 -110.53 -92.39
N GLU A 236 -137.32 -110.98 -91.61
CA GLU A 236 -137.39 -110.72 -90.17
C GLU A 236 -136.26 -111.38 -89.39
N LEU A 237 -135.88 -112.61 -89.72
CA LEU A 237 -134.78 -113.34 -89.08
C LEU A 237 -133.42 -112.75 -89.45
N GLU A 238 -133.22 -112.34 -90.71
CA GLU A 238 -132.07 -111.55 -91.14
C GLU A 238 -132.02 -110.21 -90.40
N GLY A 239 -133.14 -109.49 -90.31
CA GLY A 239 -133.24 -108.24 -89.55
C GLY A 239 -133.10 -108.41 -88.03
N LYS A 240 -133.34 -109.61 -87.47
CA LYS A 240 -133.03 -109.95 -86.06
C LYS A 240 -131.53 -110.27 -85.92
N SER A 241 -130.95 -111.02 -86.86
CA SER A 241 -129.51 -111.35 -86.90
C SER A 241 -128.64 -110.09 -87.04
N GLN A 242 -128.98 -109.18 -87.96
CA GLN A 242 -128.27 -107.90 -88.13
C GLN A 242 -128.30 -107.02 -86.88
N ARG A 243 -129.45 -106.98 -86.16
CA ARG A 243 -129.54 -106.29 -84.87
C ARG A 243 -128.65 -106.94 -83.81
N LEU A 244 -128.70 -108.26 -83.67
CA LEU A 244 -127.82 -108.99 -82.74
C LEU A 244 -126.32 -108.80 -83.06
N ILE A 245 -125.95 -108.65 -84.33
CA ILE A 245 -124.58 -108.32 -84.75
C ILE A 245 -124.18 -106.91 -84.30
N LEU A 246 -125.07 -105.92 -84.43
CA LEU A 246 -124.84 -104.55 -83.95
C LEU A 246 -124.78 -104.49 -82.42
N GLU A 247 -125.72 -105.11 -81.72
CA GLU A 247 -125.73 -105.21 -80.24
C GLU A 247 -124.45 -105.91 -79.72
N LEU A 248 -123.93 -106.90 -80.45
CA LEU A 248 -122.67 -107.58 -80.13
C LEU A 248 -121.42 -106.73 -80.46
N ALA A 249 -121.52 -105.79 -81.40
CA ALA A 249 -120.47 -104.80 -81.66
C ALA A 249 -120.47 -103.69 -80.60
N ASP A 250 -121.64 -103.13 -80.27
CA ASP A 250 -121.82 -102.09 -79.25
C ASP A 250 -121.37 -102.58 -77.87
N THR A 251 -121.76 -103.80 -77.48
CA THR A 251 -121.31 -104.39 -76.21
C THR A 251 -119.80 -104.66 -76.19
N LYS A 252 -119.18 -105.06 -77.31
CA LYS A 252 -117.71 -105.15 -77.42
C LYS A 252 -117.03 -103.78 -77.28
N GLN A 253 -117.57 -102.73 -77.90
CA GLN A 253 -117.05 -101.38 -77.73
C GLN A 253 -117.17 -100.92 -76.27
N GLN A 254 -118.33 -101.13 -75.63
CA GLN A 254 -118.54 -100.79 -74.22
C GLN A 254 -117.58 -101.55 -73.28
N ILE A 255 -117.27 -102.81 -73.58
CA ILE A 255 -116.24 -103.59 -72.87
C ILE A 255 -114.85 -102.98 -73.08
N HIS A 256 -114.44 -102.70 -74.32
CA HIS A 256 -113.13 -102.08 -74.61
C HIS A 256 -112.98 -100.68 -74.00
N GLU A 257 -114.04 -99.86 -74.00
CA GLU A 257 -114.05 -98.58 -73.28
C GLU A 257 -113.97 -98.78 -71.75
N GLY A 258 -114.68 -99.78 -71.21
CA GLY A 258 -114.63 -100.15 -69.81
C GLY A 258 -113.23 -100.60 -69.38
N ASP A 259 -112.57 -101.43 -70.19
CA ASP A 259 -111.22 -101.93 -69.96
C ASP A 259 -110.16 -100.82 -70.10
N TYR A 260 -110.27 -99.96 -71.11
CA TYR A 260 -109.40 -98.79 -71.22
C TYR A 260 -109.51 -97.86 -69.99
N ARG A 261 -110.73 -97.61 -69.50
CA ARG A 261 -110.96 -96.85 -68.26
C ARG A 261 -110.37 -97.58 -67.03
N ARG A 262 -110.49 -98.91 -66.97
CA ARG A 262 -109.98 -99.79 -65.90
C ARG A 262 -108.44 -99.77 -65.84
N ASP A 263 -107.78 -99.90 -66.98
CA ASP A 263 -106.32 -100.02 -67.10
C ASP A 263 -105.62 -98.66 -66.99
N ASN A 264 -106.27 -97.58 -67.44
CA ASN A 264 -105.75 -96.22 -67.26
C ASN A 264 -105.99 -95.66 -65.85
N TYR A 265 -106.99 -96.17 -65.11
CA TYR A 265 -107.27 -95.72 -63.73
C TYR A 265 -106.05 -95.84 -62.79
N PRO A 266 -105.25 -96.93 -62.77
CA PRO A 266 -103.98 -97.00 -62.06
C PRO A 266 -102.98 -95.88 -62.39
N ASN A 267 -102.93 -95.39 -63.63
CA ASN A 267 -101.99 -94.33 -64.03
C ASN A 267 -102.49 -92.97 -63.57
N ILE A 268 -103.75 -92.62 -63.85
CA ILE A 268 -104.40 -91.41 -63.32
C ILE A 268 -104.34 -91.39 -61.78
N LYS A 269 -104.52 -92.55 -61.15
CA LYS A 269 -104.38 -92.73 -59.70
C LYS A 269 -102.98 -92.37 -59.22
N ARG A 270 -101.92 -92.90 -59.87
CA ARG A 270 -100.51 -92.60 -59.57
C ARG A 270 -100.19 -91.13 -59.78
N GLU A 271 -100.58 -90.53 -60.90
CA GLU A 271 -100.36 -89.10 -61.17
C GLU A 271 -100.99 -88.23 -60.08
N ARG A 272 -102.25 -88.52 -59.71
CA ARG A 272 -102.95 -87.81 -58.62
C ARG A 272 -102.33 -88.08 -57.25
N ASP A 273 -101.86 -89.30 -56.96
CA ASP A 273 -101.09 -89.60 -55.73
C ASP A 273 -99.75 -88.82 -55.70
N ASN A 274 -99.05 -88.70 -56.84
CA ASN A 274 -97.81 -87.96 -56.99
C ASN A 274 -98.02 -86.44 -56.79
N PHE A 275 -98.99 -85.84 -57.49
CA PHE A 275 -99.36 -84.44 -57.30
C PHE A 275 -99.85 -84.16 -55.87
N GLU A 276 -100.49 -85.14 -55.22
CA GLU A 276 -100.81 -85.06 -53.80
C GLU A 276 -99.56 -85.06 -52.90
N THR A 277 -98.52 -85.84 -53.22
CA THR A 277 -97.24 -85.79 -52.47
C THR A 277 -96.48 -84.49 -52.73
N GLU A 278 -96.39 -84.04 -53.98
CA GLU A 278 -95.76 -82.76 -54.35
C GLU A 278 -96.46 -81.59 -53.66
N LEU A 279 -97.80 -81.56 -53.60
CA LEU A 279 -98.55 -80.55 -52.84
C LEU A 279 -98.29 -80.61 -51.32
N LYS A 280 -98.06 -81.80 -50.75
CA LYS A 280 -97.75 -81.96 -49.32
C LYS A 280 -96.31 -81.50 -49.02
N GLU A 281 -95.37 -81.76 -49.92
CA GLU A 281 -93.98 -81.33 -49.80
C GLU A 281 -93.83 -79.82 -50.03
N LEU A 282 -94.48 -79.28 -51.06
CA LEU A 282 -94.46 -77.84 -51.35
C LEU A 282 -95.09 -77.04 -50.20
N LYS A 283 -96.20 -77.52 -49.60
CA LYS A 283 -96.78 -76.93 -48.40
C LYS A 283 -95.83 -76.94 -47.20
N ARG A 284 -95.18 -78.07 -46.91
CA ARG A 284 -94.14 -78.14 -45.86
C ARG A 284 -92.99 -77.18 -46.12
N SER A 285 -92.54 -77.06 -47.38
CA SER A 285 -91.47 -76.12 -47.74
C SER A 285 -91.88 -74.66 -47.54
N PHE A 286 -93.13 -74.33 -47.85
CA PHE A 286 -93.72 -73.02 -47.62
C PHE A 286 -93.89 -72.74 -46.11
N GLU A 287 -94.43 -73.68 -45.35
CA GLU A 287 -94.58 -73.59 -43.88
C GLU A 287 -93.21 -73.37 -43.20
N MET A 288 -92.17 -74.08 -43.61
CA MET A 288 -90.81 -73.88 -43.12
C MET A 288 -90.23 -72.52 -43.55
N LEU A 289 -90.53 -72.06 -44.76
CA LEU A 289 -90.09 -70.75 -45.25
C LEU A 289 -90.78 -69.61 -44.47
N ASP A 290 -92.09 -69.68 -44.23
CA ASP A 290 -92.85 -68.72 -43.41
C ASP A 290 -92.37 -68.71 -41.95
N LEU A 291 -92.06 -69.88 -41.37
CA LEU A 291 -91.45 -69.96 -40.04
C LEU A 291 -90.09 -69.24 -40.01
N SER A 292 -89.23 -69.47 -41.02
CA SER A 292 -87.93 -68.78 -41.14
C SER A 292 -88.08 -67.28 -41.38
N HIS A 293 -89.04 -66.86 -42.21
CA HIS A 293 -89.27 -65.45 -42.52
C HIS A 293 -89.83 -64.71 -41.31
N THR A 294 -90.77 -65.31 -40.56
CA THR A 294 -91.25 -64.71 -39.32
C THR A 294 -90.18 -64.69 -38.22
N ALA A 295 -89.23 -65.63 -38.20
CA ALA A 295 -88.07 -65.56 -37.30
C ALA A 295 -87.17 -64.36 -37.66
N LEU A 296 -86.68 -64.28 -38.90
CA LEU A 296 -85.86 -63.17 -39.40
C LEU A 296 -86.56 -61.80 -39.25
N THR A 297 -87.89 -61.75 -39.39
CA THR A 297 -88.68 -60.53 -39.17
C THR A 297 -88.69 -60.11 -37.70
N ARG A 298 -88.76 -61.06 -36.75
CA ARG A 298 -88.63 -60.78 -35.31
C ARG A 298 -87.21 -60.31 -34.95
N GLU A 299 -86.18 -60.92 -35.53
CA GLU A 299 -84.77 -60.53 -35.33
C GLU A 299 -84.49 -59.13 -35.87
N ARG A 300 -85.01 -58.78 -37.07
CA ARG A 300 -85.02 -57.41 -37.57
C ARG A 300 -85.68 -56.46 -36.56
N ASP A 301 -86.79 -56.87 -35.95
CA ASP A 301 -87.55 -56.03 -35.02
C ASP A 301 -86.97 -55.96 -33.60
N THR A 302 -86.06 -56.85 -33.20
CA THR A 302 -85.23 -56.67 -32.00
C THR A 302 -84.05 -55.76 -32.30
N LEU A 303 -83.31 -56.03 -33.39
CA LEU A 303 -82.19 -55.18 -33.82
C LEU A 303 -82.62 -53.73 -34.10
N SER A 304 -83.80 -53.51 -34.70
CA SER A 304 -84.39 -52.18 -34.90
C SER A 304 -84.64 -51.43 -33.58
N LYS A 305 -85.11 -52.14 -32.54
CA LYS A 305 -85.32 -51.57 -31.20
C LYS A 305 -83.99 -51.31 -30.49
N GLU A 306 -83.02 -52.19 -30.64
CA GLU A 306 -81.66 -52.03 -30.09
C GLU A 306 -80.94 -50.84 -30.73
N VAL A 307 -81.04 -50.66 -32.05
CA VAL A 307 -80.53 -49.46 -32.74
C VAL A 307 -81.23 -48.20 -32.22
N ALA A 308 -82.55 -48.23 -32.01
CA ALA A 308 -83.29 -47.09 -31.47
C ALA A 308 -82.91 -46.75 -30.01
N THR A 309 -82.67 -47.76 -29.14
CA THR A 309 -82.22 -47.51 -27.76
C THR A 309 -80.77 -47.05 -27.70
N LEU A 310 -79.89 -47.58 -28.57
CA LEU A 310 -78.51 -47.10 -28.70
C LEU A 310 -78.44 -45.67 -29.24
N GLN A 311 -79.30 -45.30 -30.19
CA GLN A 311 -79.44 -43.92 -30.66
C GLN A 311 -79.93 -42.99 -29.53
N GLN A 312 -80.93 -43.40 -28.75
CA GLN A 312 -81.37 -42.63 -27.58
C GLN A 312 -80.23 -42.46 -26.56
N ALA A 313 -79.50 -43.54 -26.22
CA ALA A 313 -78.35 -43.49 -25.33
C ALA A 313 -77.24 -42.56 -25.84
N ALA A 314 -76.93 -42.59 -27.14
CA ALA A 314 -75.98 -41.67 -27.76
C ALA A 314 -76.41 -40.20 -27.60
N THR A 315 -77.67 -39.87 -27.89
CA THR A 315 -78.18 -38.48 -27.72
C THR A 315 -78.30 -38.02 -26.27
N LEU A 316 -78.22 -38.92 -25.29
CA LEU A 316 -78.08 -38.59 -23.87
C LEU A 316 -76.61 -38.33 -23.52
N LEU A 317 -75.70 -39.22 -23.93
CA LEU A 317 -74.26 -39.05 -23.75
C LEU A 317 -73.71 -37.79 -24.43
N GLU A 318 -74.27 -37.37 -25.57
CA GLU A 318 -73.95 -36.09 -26.20
C GLU A 318 -74.38 -34.90 -25.32
N LYS A 319 -75.55 -34.95 -24.67
CA LYS A 319 -76.02 -33.89 -23.75
C LYS A 319 -75.19 -33.84 -22.48
N ASP A 320 -74.79 -35.00 -21.94
CA ASP A 320 -73.92 -35.08 -20.76
C ASP A 320 -72.51 -34.57 -21.08
N LYS A 321 -71.95 -34.92 -22.24
CA LYS A 321 -70.71 -34.36 -22.79
C LYS A 321 -70.81 -32.84 -22.91
N ASP A 322 -71.89 -32.32 -23.49
CA ASP A 322 -72.14 -30.88 -23.65
C ASP A 322 -72.26 -30.16 -22.30
N TYR A 323 -72.97 -30.76 -21.34
CA TYR A 323 -73.11 -30.25 -19.98
C TYR A 323 -71.75 -30.18 -19.27
N HIS A 324 -70.98 -31.27 -19.28
CA HIS A 324 -69.64 -31.31 -18.70
C HIS A 324 -68.65 -30.41 -19.44
N HIS A 325 -68.81 -30.19 -20.75
CA HIS A 325 -68.00 -29.24 -21.51
C HIS A 325 -68.27 -27.79 -21.07
N ARG A 326 -69.55 -27.39 -20.97
CA ARG A 326 -69.95 -26.06 -20.46
C ARG A 326 -69.44 -25.85 -19.02
N GLN A 327 -69.59 -26.86 -18.16
CA GLN A 327 -69.05 -26.86 -16.80
C GLN A 327 -67.51 -26.71 -16.78
N ASN A 328 -66.80 -27.37 -17.71
CA ASN A 328 -65.35 -27.23 -17.86
C ASN A 328 -64.97 -25.79 -18.27
N VAL A 329 -65.70 -25.19 -19.21
CA VAL A 329 -65.46 -23.81 -19.67
C VAL A 329 -65.73 -22.81 -18.54
N GLU A 330 -66.82 -22.97 -17.79
CA GLU A 330 -67.10 -22.15 -16.60
C GLU A 330 -65.99 -22.27 -15.54
N LEU A 331 -65.54 -23.49 -15.23
CA LEU A 331 -64.46 -23.70 -14.25
C LEU A 331 -63.14 -23.09 -14.72
N ARG A 332 -62.77 -23.23 -15.99
CA ARG A 332 -61.58 -22.58 -16.57
C ARG A 332 -61.67 -21.06 -16.52
N LEU A 333 -62.85 -20.48 -16.79
CA LEU A 333 -63.08 -19.05 -16.69
C LEU A 333 -62.91 -18.55 -15.24
N ARG A 334 -63.41 -19.31 -14.25
CA ARG A 334 -63.24 -19.00 -12.82
C ARG A 334 -61.79 -19.15 -12.36
N CYS A 335 -61.05 -20.16 -12.85
CA CYS A 335 -59.60 -20.28 -12.62
C CYS A 335 -58.87 -19.04 -13.14
N ALA A 336 -59.07 -18.69 -14.41
CA ALA A 336 -58.47 -17.50 -15.02
C ALA A 336 -58.81 -16.21 -14.25
N GLN A 337 -60.04 -16.06 -13.73
CA GLN A 337 -60.45 -14.90 -12.93
C GLN A 337 -59.79 -14.81 -11.54
N GLU A 338 -59.52 -15.95 -10.89
CA GLU A 338 -58.79 -15.97 -9.61
C GLU A 338 -57.27 -15.93 -9.82
N GLU A 339 -56.75 -16.37 -10.98
CA GLU A 339 -55.36 -16.18 -11.43
C GLU A 339 -55.08 -14.68 -11.68
N ASP A 340 -55.91 -14.03 -12.50
CA ASP A 340 -56.00 -12.56 -12.70
C ASP A 340 -55.94 -11.79 -11.37
N ARG A 341 -56.66 -12.28 -10.37
CA ARG A 341 -56.78 -11.68 -9.03
C ARG A 341 -55.53 -11.95 -8.19
N LEU A 342 -54.94 -13.13 -8.30
CA LEU A 342 -53.68 -13.49 -7.66
C LEU A 342 -52.54 -12.60 -8.18
N GLU A 343 -52.45 -12.37 -9.48
CA GLU A 343 -51.46 -11.46 -10.07
C GLU A 343 -51.62 -10.03 -9.54
N ARG A 344 -52.85 -9.49 -9.55
CA ARG A 344 -53.15 -8.15 -8.98
C ARG A 344 -52.78 -8.05 -7.50
N LEU A 345 -53.07 -9.10 -6.72
CA LEU A 345 -52.69 -9.17 -5.31
C LEU A 345 -51.17 -9.31 -5.10
N GLN A 346 -50.46 -10.00 -5.99
CA GLN A 346 -48.99 -10.08 -5.97
C GLN A 346 -48.36 -8.72 -6.27
N VAL A 347 -48.83 -7.99 -7.30
CA VAL A 347 -48.36 -6.63 -7.61
C VAL A 347 -48.60 -5.69 -6.42
N HIS A 348 -49.79 -5.68 -5.83
CA HIS A 348 -50.06 -4.89 -4.61
C HIS A 348 -49.19 -5.29 -3.41
N LEU A 349 -48.85 -6.57 -3.27
CA LEU A 349 -47.96 -7.09 -2.23
C LEU A 349 -46.49 -6.72 -2.49
N GLU A 350 -46.07 -6.56 -3.74
CA GLU A 350 -44.76 -6.02 -4.08
C GLU A 350 -44.68 -4.51 -3.88
N ASP A 351 -45.69 -3.76 -4.30
CA ASP A 351 -45.69 -2.30 -4.15
C ASP A 351 -45.79 -1.87 -2.68
N THR A 352 -46.49 -2.64 -1.84
CA THR A 352 -46.48 -2.43 -0.38
C THR A 352 -45.16 -2.86 0.28
N LYS A 353 -44.41 -3.83 -0.26
CA LYS A 353 -43.01 -4.09 0.16
C LYS A 353 -42.10 -2.92 -0.20
N LYS A 354 -42.12 -2.47 -1.46
CA LYS A 354 -41.33 -1.33 -1.96
C LYS A 354 -41.62 -0.07 -1.12
N ALA A 355 -42.89 0.30 -0.95
CA ALA A 355 -43.28 1.46 -0.14
C ALA A 355 -42.87 1.36 1.34
N ARG A 356 -42.82 0.15 1.90
CA ARG A 356 -42.28 -0.10 3.25
C ARG A 356 -40.76 0.03 3.28
N GLU A 357 -40.05 -0.50 2.28
CA GLU A 357 -38.59 -0.37 2.14
C GLU A 357 -38.17 1.09 1.97
N ASP A 358 -38.83 1.83 1.08
CA ASP A 358 -38.76 3.30 0.94
C ASP A 358 -38.84 4.05 2.28
N VAL A 359 -39.77 3.64 3.16
CA VAL A 359 -39.98 4.27 4.47
C VAL A 359 -38.89 3.86 5.46
N TYR A 360 -38.39 2.62 5.40
CA TYR A 360 -37.23 2.19 6.17
C TYR A 360 -35.94 2.91 5.74
N GLU A 361 -35.73 3.13 4.44
CA GLU A 361 -34.58 3.91 3.94
C GLU A 361 -34.67 5.37 4.42
N LYS A 362 -35.83 6.01 4.30
CA LYS A 362 -36.06 7.37 4.82
C LYS A 362 -35.86 7.44 6.35
N TYR A 363 -36.29 6.41 7.09
CA TYR A 363 -36.03 6.31 8.52
C TYR A 363 -34.54 6.16 8.84
N VAL A 364 -33.82 5.24 8.18
CA VAL A 364 -32.38 5.02 8.37
C VAL A 364 -31.58 6.27 8.00
N ALA A 365 -31.88 6.92 6.87
CA ALA A 365 -31.25 8.16 6.46
C ALA A 365 -31.46 9.29 7.47
N SER A 366 -32.68 9.46 8.03
CA SER A 366 -32.93 10.46 9.06
C SER A 366 -32.24 10.14 10.40
N ARG A 367 -32.23 8.86 10.82
CA ARG A 367 -31.49 8.38 12.01
C ARG A 367 -30.00 8.66 11.88
N ASP A 368 -29.42 8.34 10.72
CA ASP A 368 -27.98 8.46 10.50
C ASP A 368 -27.58 9.92 10.27
N HIS A 369 -28.44 10.74 9.67
CA HIS A 369 -28.27 12.20 9.65
C HIS A 369 -28.23 12.79 11.07
N TYR A 370 -29.22 12.49 11.93
CA TYR A 370 -29.21 12.97 13.33
C TYR A 370 -28.02 12.43 14.12
N LYS A 371 -27.64 11.16 13.93
CA LYS A 371 -26.43 10.59 14.52
C LYS A 371 -25.19 11.39 14.10
N THR A 372 -25.01 11.66 12.81
CA THR A 372 -23.91 12.47 12.30
C THR A 372 -23.94 13.90 12.83
N GLU A 373 -25.12 14.52 13.01
CA GLU A 373 -25.23 15.82 13.68
C GLU A 373 -24.77 15.76 15.14
N TYR A 374 -25.18 14.75 15.92
CA TYR A 374 -24.76 14.62 17.31
C TYR A 374 -23.25 14.33 17.42
N GLU A 375 -22.69 13.51 16.53
CA GLU A 375 -21.25 13.29 16.44
C GLU A 375 -20.49 14.54 15.99
N ASN A 376 -21.06 15.37 15.10
CA ASN A 376 -20.48 16.67 14.72
C ASN A 376 -20.47 17.62 15.92
N LYS A 377 -21.62 17.83 16.56
CA LYS A 377 -21.77 18.70 17.75
C LYS A 377 -20.84 18.26 18.88
N LEU A 378 -20.75 16.95 19.17
CA LEU A 378 -19.81 16.43 20.17
C LEU A 378 -18.34 16.63 19.77
N ARG A 379 -17.98 16.46 18.49
CA ARG A 379 -16.62 16.76 17.99
C ARG A 379 -16.31 18.25 18.10
N GLU A 380 -17.24 19.12 17.75
CA GLU A 380 -17.12 20.58 17.88
C GLU A 380 -17.01 21.01 19.35
N GLU A 381 -17.79 20.43 20.27
CA GLU A 381 -17.68 20.68 21.71
C GLU A 381 -16.32 20.23 22.26
N LEU A 382 -15.84 19.04 21.88
CA LEU A 382 -14.52 18.54 22.27
C LEU A 382 -13.38 19.39 21.72
N GLU A 383 -13.44 19.85 20.46
CA GLU A 383 -12.46 20.79 19.91
C GLU A 383 -12.56 22.18 20.55
N ASN A 384 -13.75 22.67 20.86
CA ASN A 384 -13.92 23.92 21.62
C ASN A 384 -13.33 23.83 23.02
N ILE A 385 -13.43 22.67 23.70
CA ILE A 385 -12.78 22.42 24.99
C ILE A 385 -11.25 22.33 24.81
N ARG A 386 -10.74 21.62 23.80
CA ARG A 386 -9.30 21.55 23.47
C ARG A 386 -8.71 22.93 23.18
N LEU A 387 -9.40 23.76 22.39
CA LEU A 387 -8.99 25.11 22.05
C LEU A 387 -9.02 26.04 23.25
N LYS A 388 -10.07 26.00 24.09
CA LYS A 388 -10.15 26.81 25.32
C LYS A 388 -9.08 26.41 26.33
N THR A 389 -8.93 25.12 26.63
CA THR A 389 -7.88 24.64 27.54
C THR A 389 -6.48 24.89 27.01
N GLY A 390 -6.25 24.78 25.69
CA GLY A 390 -5.00 25.20 25.05
C GLY A 390 -4.73 26.70 25.21
N GLN A 391 -5.72 27.56 24.97
CA GLN A 391 -5.62 29.01 25.17
C GLN A 391 -5.39 29.37 26.65
N GLU A 392 -6.04 28.68 27.59
CA GLU A 392 -5.84 28.84 29.04
C GLU A 392 -4.42 28.42 29.44
N ILE A 393 -3.92 27.29 28.94
CA ILE A 393 -2.53 26.83 29.15
C ILE A 393 -1.54 27.86 28.57
N ASP A 394 -1.76 28.36 27.36
CA ASP A 394 -0.90 29.39 26.75
C ASP A 394 -0.97 30.73 27.49
N ASN A 395 -2.14 31.08 28.03
CA ASN A 395 -2.32 32.27 28.88
C ASN A 395 -1.59 32.10 30.22
N LEU A 396 -1.69 30.94 30.87
CA LEU A 396 -0.96 30.61 32.09
C LEU A 396 0.56 30.56 31.85
N GLN A 397 1.00 29.99 30.74
CA GLN A 397 2.40 30.02 30.34
C GLN A 397 2.90 31.44 30.05
N ARG A 398 2.15 32.27 29.32
CA ARG A 398 2.53 33.67 29.06
C ARG A 398 2.58 34.49 30.34
N THR A 399 1.52 34.46 31.16
CA THR A 399 1.51 35.16 32.46
C THR A 399 2.60 34.67 33.41
N SER A 400 2.87 33.37 33.47
CA SER A 400 4.00 32.81 34.24
C SER A 400 5.35 33.31 33.73
N ARG A 401 5.60 33.25 32.41
CA ARG A 401 6.83 33.80 31.80
C ARG A 401 6.97 35.30 32.08
N GLU A 402 5.92 36.09 31.87
CA GLU A 402 5.94 37.52 32.16
C GLU A 402 6.16 37.81 33.66
N MET A 403 5.62 36.99 34.56
CA MET A 403 5.87 37.14 36.00
C MET A 403 7.33 36.83 36.34
N TYR A 404 7.91 35.76 35.81
CA TYR A 404 9.35 35.49 35.95
C TYR A 404 10.21 36.57 35.29
N GLU A 405 9.78 37.18 34.18
CA GLU A 405 10.47 38.30 33.54
C GLU A 405 10.35 39.62 34.32
N ARG A 406 9.21 39.87 34.99
CA ARG A 406 9.01 40.99 35.93
C ARG A 406 9.90 40.80 37.15
N GLU A 407 9.89 39.60 37.74
CA GLU A 407 10.75 39.23 38.87
C GLU A 407 12.24 39.33 38.49
N ASN A 408 12.65 38.80 37.33
CA ASN A 408 14.03 38.95 36.84
C ASN A 408 14.42 40.41 36.59
N ARG A 409 13.51 41.27 36.15
CA ARG A 409 13.75 42.72 36.03
C ARG A 409 13.92 43.35 37.41
N ASN A 410 12.97 43.15 38.31
CA ASN A 410 13.02 43.65 39.69
C ASN A 410 14.30 43.18 40.42
N LEU A 411 14.74 41.95 40.23
CA LEU A 411 15.98 41.41 40.80
C LEU A 411 17.23 42.03 40.16
N ARG A 412 17.23 42.32 38.86
CA ARG A 412 18.33 43.05 38.19
C ARG A 412 18.37 44.51 38.64
N GLU A 413 17.24 45.19 38.67
CA GLU A 413 17.10 46.58 39.11
C GLU A 413 17.46 46.73 40.60
N SER A 414 17.07 45.77 41.44
CA SER A 414 17.47 45.70 42.85
C SER A 414 18.97 45.45 43.00
N ARG A 415 19.52 44.45 42.29
CA ARG A 415 20.97 44.20 42.23
C ARG A 415 21.73 45.45 41.80
N ASP A 416 21.30 46.11 40.73
CA ASP A 416 21.98 47.26 40.14
C ASP A 416 21.85 48.50 41.05
N SER A 417 20.72 48.65 41.76
CA SER A 417 20.57 49.63 42.83
C SER A 417 21.53 49.36 43.99
N SER A 418 21.63 48.12 44.48
CA SER A 418 22.58 47.74 45.52
C SER A 418 24.04 47.83 45.07
N VAL A 419 24.34 47.61 43.79
CA VAL A 419 25.67 47.85 43.20
C VAL A 419 25.98 49.35 43.19
N LEU A 420 25.04 50.19 42.75
CA LEU A 420 25.17 51.66 42.78
C LEU A 420 25.30 52.20 44.21
N GLU A 421 24.57 51.65 45.18
CA GLU A 421 24.73 52.00 46.60
C GLU A 421 26.07 51.53 47.16
N LYS A 422 26.52 50.32 46.82
CA LYS A 422 27.86 49.81 47.15
C LYS A 422 28.96 50.65 46.50
N ASP A 423 28.77 51.14 45.28
CA ASP A 423 29.75 52.00 44.59
C ASP A 423 29.75 53.43 45.16
N ARG A 424 28.59 53.97 45.55
CA ARG A 424 28.50 55.21 46.34
C ARG A 424 29.16 55.06 47.71
N ALA A 425 28.92 53.94 48.40
CA ALA A 425 29.53 53.63 49.69
C ALA A 425 31.04 53.48 49.57
N GLN A 426 31.55 52.78 48.54
CA GLN A 426 32.98 52.71 48.26
C GLN A 426 33.59 54.05 47.79
N ALA A 427 32.82 54.92 47.13
CA ALA A 427 33.28 56.27 46.81
C ALA A 427 33.40 57.10 48.10
N ALA A 428 32.40 57.06 48.97
CA ALA A 428 32.43 57.70 50.29
C ALA A 428 33.54 57.11 51.18
N GLU A 429 33.76 55.80 51.14
CA GLU A 429 34.87 55.09 51.81
C GLU A 429 36.21 55.63 51.31
N ARG A 430 36.47 55.65 50.00
CA ARG A 430 37.69 56.22 49.40
C ARG A 430 37.87 57.70 49.72
N ASP A 431 36.78 58.48 49.76
CA ASP A 431 36.79 59.86 50.21
C ASP A 431 37.22 59.97 51.68
N THR A 432 36.63 59.18 52.58
CA THR A 432 37.01 59.17 54.01
C THR A 432 38.41 58.61 54.23
N GLN A 433 38.83 57.62 53.46
CA GLN A 433 40.19 57.07 53.49
C GLN A 433 41.19 58.10 52.99
N SER A 434 40.93 58.81 51.89
CA SER A 434 41.81 59.88 51.41
C SER A 434 41.91 61.06 52.40
N ARG A 435 40.82 61.38 53.12
CA ARG A 435 40.84 62.35 54.23
C ARG A 435 41.60 61.82 55.45
N TYR A 436 41.50 60.53 55.74
CA TYR A 436 42.27 59.88 56.80
C TYR A 436 43.76 59.77 56.45
N ASP A 437 44.11 59.47 55.21
CA ASP A 437 45.48 59.44 54.69
C ASP A 437 46.07 60.86 54.66
N GLN A 438 45.29 61.87 54.26
CA GLN A 438 45.67 63.28 54.40
C GLN A 438 45.87 63.68 55.87
N LEU A 439 45.03 63.20 56.79
CA LEU A 439 45.17 63.46 58.22
C LEU A 439 46.36 62.71 58.83
N LEU A 440 46.66 61.49 58.38
CA LEU A 440 47.86 60.73 58.72
C LEU A 440 49.11 61.40 58.18
N GLU A 441 49.06 61.97 56.98
CA GLU A 441 50.21 62.65 56.38
C GLU A 441 50.42 64.03 57.01
N GLN A 442 49.35 64.75 57.37
CA GLN A 442 49.42 65.92 58.26
C GLN A 442 49.95 65.55 59.64
N PHE A 443 49.51 64.42 60.22
CA PHE A 443 50.02 63.94 61.50
C PHE A 443 51.50 63.55 61.40
N ARG A 444 51.94 62.92 60.31
CA ARG A 444 53.37 62.64 60.04
C ARG A 444 54.17 63.91 59.81
N GLN A 445 53.64 64.91 59.12
CA GLN A 445 54.31 66.20 58.92
C GLN A 445 54.41 66.97 60.25
N LEU A 446 53.36 66.94 61.08
CA LEU A 446 53.40 67.45 62.45
C LEU A 446 54.38 66.65 63.32
N GLN A 447 54.39 65.31 63.22
CA GLN A 447 55.29 64.45 63.97
C GLN A 447 56.75 64.69 63.55
N LEU A 448 57.06 64.73 62.26
CA LEU A 448 58.37 65.12 61.74
C LEU A 448 58.73 66.55 62.13
N GLY A 449 57.76 67.47 62.19
CA GLY A 449 57.94 68.82 62.72
C GLY A 449 58.26 68.84 64.21
N THR A 450 57.63 67.98 65.02
CA THR A 450 57.97 67.82 66.44
C THR A 450 59.27 67.06 66.65
N ASP A 451 59.58 66.06 65.82
CA ASP A 451 60.80 65.26 65.91
C ASP A 451 62.02 66.07 65.47
N THR A 452 61.90 66.88 64.42
CA THR A 452 62.91 67.89 64.05
C THR A 452 63.03 68.95 65.13
N ARG A 453 61.92 69.47 65.70
CA ARG A 453 62.00 70.44 66.80
C ARG A 453 62.58 69.85 68.10
N VAL A 454 62.33 68.58 68.39
CA VAL A 454 62.94 67.85 69.51
C VAL A 454 64.40 67.55 69.22
N ALA A 455 64.79 67.27 67.98
CA ALA A 455 66.19 67.13 67.58
C ALA A 455 66.93 68.47 67.64
N GLU A 456 66.32 69.58 67.23
CA GLU A 456 66.83 70.94 67.41
C GLU A 456 67.04 71.24 68.89
N LEU A 457 66.01 71.08 69.73
CA LEU A 457 66.10 71.33 71.16
C LEU A 457 67.07 70.39 71.87
N SER A 458 67.17 69.12 71.44
CA SER A 458 68.16 68.16 71.93
C SER A 458 69.57 68.55 71.52
N ASN A 459 69.78 69.06 70.31
CA ASN A 459 71.09 69.51 69.85
C ASN A 459 71.47 70.87 70.46
N GLN A 460 70.51 71.77 70.71
CA GLN A 460 70.71 72.97 71.52
C GLN A 460 71.06 72.61 72.96
N ALA A 461 70.37 71.64 73.57
CA ALA A 461 70.72 71.15 74.90
C ALA A 461 72.11 70.49 74.96
N LYS A 462 72.52 69.75 73.91
CA LYS A 462 73.90 69.22 73.78
C LYS A 462 74.93 70.33 73.56
N LEU A 463 74.63 71.34 72.75
CA LEU A 463 75.51 72.50 72.57
C LEU A 463 75.68 73.24 73.90
N HIS A 464 74.59 73.53 74.60
CA HIS A 464 74.63 74.13 75.94
C HIS A 464 75.30 73.22 76.98
N SER A 465 75.22 71.89 76.88
CA SER A 465 75.99 70.99 77.75
C SER A 465 77.47 71.00 77.41
N PHE A 466 77.86 71.02 76.13
CA PHE A 466 79.27 71.19 75.73
C PHE A 466 79.83 72.58 76.07
N GLU A 467 79.02 73.64 75.96
CA GLU A 467 79.36 74.99 76.43
C GLU A 467 79.53 75.03 77.94
N ALA A 468 78.67 74.34 78.70
CA ALA A 468 78.77 74.21 80.16
C ALA A 468 79.96 73.34 80.59
N GLU A 469 80.24 72.25 79.89
CA GLU A 469 81.43 71.40 80.10
C GLU A 469 82.71 72.18 79.78
N HIS A 470 82.75 72.92 78.68
CA HIS A 470 83.87 73.80 78.32
C HIS A 470 84.05 74.93 79.34
N ALA A 471 82.97 75.58 79.77
CA ALA A 471 83.00 76.59 80.83
C ALA A 471 83.40 76.00 82.18
N GLN A 472 83.02 74.76 82.51
CA GLN A 472 83.47 74.07 83.71
C GLN A 472 84.95 73.68 83.60
N MET A 473 85.42 73.17 82.46
CA MET A 473 86.84 72.90 82.23
C MET A 473 87.67 74.18 82.39
N PHE A 474 87.24 75.28 81.78
CA PHE A 474 87.89 76.59 81.93
C PHE A 474 87.83 77.11 83.37
N LYS A 475 86.70 76.94 84.08
CA LYS A 475 86.58 77.24 85.53
C LYS A 475 87.54 76.39 86.36
N GLU A 476 87.68 75.11 86.05
CA GLU A 476 88.58 74.21 86.76
C GLU A 476 90.04 74.52 86.47
N GLU A 477 90.40 74.84 85.23
CA GLU A 477 91.74 75.28 84.85
C GLU A 477 92.10 76.63 85.49
N THR A 478 91.19 77.60 85.47
CA THR A 478 91.39 78.88 86.17
C THR A 478 91.42 78.71 87.69
N ALA A 479 90.66 77.77 88.27
CA ALA A 479 90.77 77.43 89.69
C ALA A 479 92.09 76.71 90.03
N LYS A 480 92.57 75.81 89.18
CA LYS A 480 93.89 75.15 89.30
C LYS A 480 95.02 76.18 89.18
N ALA A 481 94.92 77.13 88.25
CA ALA A 481 95.84 78.25 88.10
C ALA A 481 95.79 79.21 89.31
N LEU A 482 94.59 79.55 89.80
CA LEU A 482 94.41 80.38 91.00
C LEU A 482 95.03 79.72 92.23
N ALA A 483 94.84 78.42 92.42
CA ALA A 483 95.45 77.67 93.53
C ALA A 483 96.99 77.62 93.41
N GLN A 484 97.53 77.44 92.19
CA GLN A 484 98.98 77.55 91.96
C GLN A 484 99.51 78.96 92.27
N CYS A 485 98.81 80.00 91.82
CA CYS A 485 99.14 81.39 92.14
C CYS A 485 99.05 81.67 93.64
N GLN A 486 98.04 81.16 94.35
CA GLN A 486 97.90 81.27 95.81
C GLN A 486 99.09 80.60 96.53
N VAL A 487 99.48 79.39 96.12
CA VAL A 487 100.68 78.71 96.67
C VAL A 487 101.97 79.46 96.36
N VAL A 488 102.07 80.16 95.21
CA VAL A 488 103.20 81.04 94.89
C VAL A 488 103.17 82.31 95.75
N CYS A 489 102.02 82.95 95.93
CA CYS A 489 101.83 84.11 96.80
C CYS A 489 102.16 83.77 98.26
N GLU A 490 101.69 82.64 98.79
CA GLU A 490 102.07 82.16 100.13
C GLU A 490 103.59 81.96 100.27
N LYS A 491 104.25 81.38 99.26
CA LYS A 491 105.71 81.19 99.26
C LYS A 491 106.45 82.54 99.22
N GLN A 492 105.97 83.50 98.43
CA GLN A 492 106.53 84.84 98.37
C GLN A 492 106.28 85.62 99.67
N GLN A 493 105.09 85.49 100.26
CA GLN A 493 104.73 86.13 101.53
C GLN A 493 105.54 85.57 102.69
N LYS A 494 105.65 84.24 102.84
CA LYS A 494 106.52 83.60 103.85
C LYS A 494 108.00 83.97 103.65
N LYS A 495 108.44 84.17 102.40
CA LYS A 495 109.77 84.68 102.08
C LYS A 495 109.95 86.16 102.45
N LEU A 496 108.93 87.00 102.22
CA LEU A 496 108.91 88.41 102.66
C LEU A 496 108.90 88.52 104.18
N GLU A 497 108.11 87.71 104.88
CA GLU A 497 108.06 87.65 106.35
C GLU A 497 109.44 87.28 106.92
N PHE A 498 110.10 86.25 106.37
CA PHE A 498 111.45 85.87 106.76
C PHE A 498 112.48 86.97 106.46
N LEU A 499 112.48 87.55 105.25
CA LEU A 499 113.35 88.65 104.88
C LEU A 499 113.11 89.91 105.73
N THR A 500 111.87 90.15 106.18
CA THR A 500 111.50 91.27 107.05
C THR A 500 112.01 91.04 108.48
N GLN A 501 111.94 89.81 109.00
CA GLN A 501 112.51 89.46 110.30
C GLN A 501 114.04 89.59 110.30
N GLU A 502 114.71 89.11 109.24
CA GLU A 502 116.16 89.26 109.09
C GLU A 502 116.56 90.72 108.85
N PHE A 503 115.78 91.49 108.09
CA PHE A 503 116.00 92.93 107.91
C PHE A 503 115.91 93.68 109.25
N PHE A 504 114.87 93.45 110.07
CA PHE A 504 114.76 94.11 111.38
C PHE A 504 115.84 93.65 112.37
N ARG A 505 116.29 92.39 112.33
CA ARG A 505 117.47 91.93 113.09
C ARG A 505 118.75 92.64 112.65
N LEU A 506 118.97 92.76 111.35
CA LEU A 506 120.14 93.43 110.78
C LEU A 506 120.11 94.93 111.08
N GLN A 507 118.94 95.57 110.96
CA GLN A 507 118.73 96.97 111.33
C GLN A 507 119.06 97.20 112.81
N ALA A 508 118.38 96.51 113.74
CA ALA A 508 118.60 96.70 115.17
C ALA A 508 120.04 96.42 115.63
N SER A 509 120.70 95.40 115.06
CA SER A 509 122.12 95.12 115.35
C SER A 509 123.06 96.16 114.72
N SER A 510 122.74 96.71 113.55
CA SER A 510 123.51 97.80 112.95
C SER A 510 123.34 99.13 113.69
N GLU A 511 122.13 99.46 114.17
CA GLU A 511 121.85 100.67 114.95
C GLU A 511 122.56 100.64 116.30
N MET A 512 122.54 99.49 117.00
CA MET A 512 123.38 99.25 118.19
C MET A 512 124.87 99.45 117.89
N ARG A 513 125.37 98.87 116.79
CA ARG A 513 126.79 98.99 116.38
C ARG A 513 127.18 100.43 116.04
N VAL A 514 126.29 101.21 115.43
CA VAL A 514 126.50 102.63 115.12
C VAL A 514 126.56 103.46 116.41
N ALA A 515 125.67 103.20 117.37
CA ALA A 515 125.69 103.87 118.67
C ALA A 515 126.98 103.58 119.47
N GLU A 516 127.42 102.31 119.52
CA GLU A 516 128.70 101.92 120.13
C GLU A 516 129.89 102.63 119.47
N LEU A 517 129.95 102.64 118.14
CA LEU A 517 131.04 103.27 117.40
C LEU A 517 131.05 104.79 117.55
N GLN A 518 129.89 105.45 117.61
CA GLN A 518 129.80 106.89 117.86
C GLN A 518 130.33 107.26 119.26
N ALA A 519 130.00 106.47 120.29
CA ALA A 519 130.54 106.65 121.64
C ALA A 519 132.07 106.44 121.70
N GLN A 520 132.57 105.36 121.09
CA GLN A 520 134.01 105.07 121.04
C GLN A 520 134.80 106.14 120.28
N ASN A 521 134.27 106.66 119.17
CA ASN A 521 134.96 107.67 118.37
C ASN A 521 135.07 109.01 119.11
N ALA A 522 134.06 109.36 119.93
CA ALA A 522 134.10 110.52 120.82
C ALA A 522 135.11 110.36 121.99
N GLU A 523 135.33 109.13 122.48
CA GLU A 523 136.39 108.86 123.46
C GLU A 523 137.79 109.00 122.80
N GLN A 524 137.98 108.42 121.61
CA GLN A 524 139.29 108.41 120.95
C GLN A 524 139.73 109.79 120.45
N SER A 525 138.81 110.64 119.97
CA SER A 525 139.15 112.03 119.62
C SER A 525 139.69 112.82 120.82
N SER A 526 139.10 112.64 122.00
CA SER A 526 139.59 113.26 123.24
C SER A 526 140.98 112.77 123.68
N ARG A 527 141.37 111.53 123.32
CA ARG A 527 142.73 111.02 123.55
C ARG A 527 143.75 111.62 122.59
N LEU A 528 143.45 111.65 121.28
CA LEU A 528 144.38 112.17 120.26
C LEU A 528 144.80 113.61 120.56
N GLU A 529 143.84 114.45 120.96
CA GLU A 529 144.08 115.85 121.33
C GLU A 529 145.04 116.03 122.53
N THR A 530 145.31 114.97 123.32
CA THR A 530 146.30 114.96 124.40
C THR A 530 147.68 114.42 123.97
N TYR A 531 147.76 113.54 122.97
CA TYR A 531 149.01 112.99 122.47
C TYR A 531 149.76 113.95 121.53
N GLU A 532 149.06 114.65 120.64
CA GLU A 532 149.68 115.59 119.68
C GLU A 532 150.48 116.71 120.35
N LYS A 533 150.17 117.02 121.62
CA LYS A 533 150.87 118.02 122.43
C LYS A 533 152.21 117.51 123.01
N LEU A 534 152.44 116.19 123.06
CA LEU A 534 153.64 115.58 123.65
C LEU A 534 154.75 115.26 122.65
N GLU A 535 154.42 114.94 121.39
CA GLU A 535 155.45 114.63 120.38
C GLU A 535 156.25 115.88 119.96
N GLN A 536 155.59 117.05 119.90
CA GLN A 536 156.21 118.32 119.47
C GLN A 536 157.36 118.79 120.37
N GLU A 537 157.42 118.33 121.63
CA GLU A 537 158.47 118.68 122.59
C GLU A 537 159.74 117.80 122.45
N LEU A 538 159.66 116.64 121.80
CA LEU A 538 160.74 115.64 121.79
C LEU A 538 161.71 115.77 120.60
N ASP A 539 161.20 116.02 119.39
CA ASP A 539 162.03 115.95 118.17
C ASP A 539 163.14 117.00 118.12
N GLN A 540 162.88 118.21 118.65
CA GLN A 540 163.85 119.32 118.67
C GLN A 540 165.16 118.98 119.40
N VAL A 541 165.10 118.06 120.37
CA VAL A 541 166.25 117.67 121.21
C VAL A 541 167.22 116.74 120.47
N THR A 542 166.74 115.97 119.49
CA THR A 542 167.54 114.93 118.84
C THR A 542 168.54 115.47 117.81
N LEU A 543 168.16 116.54 117.10
CA LEU A 543 168.94 117.08 115.98
C LEU A 543 170.25 117.73 116.46
N GLN A 544 170.20 118.52 117.55
CA GLN A 544 171.35 119.23 118.11
C GLN A 544 172.51 118.32 118.60
N ALA A 545 172.24 117.03 118.80
CA ALA A 545 173.23 116.08 119.33
C ALA A 545 174.04 115.34 118.25
N ALA A 546 173.61 115.37 116.98
CA ALA A 546 174.18 114.54 115.92
C ALA A 546 175.37 115.20 115.17
N GLU A 547 175.42 116.53 115.12
CA GLU A 547 176.42 117.29 114.35
C GLU A 547 177.74 117.52 115.11
N ILE A 548 177.75 117.29 116.43
CA ILE A 548 178.93 117.52 117.26
C ILE A 548 179.93 116.35 117.09
N GLU A 549 181.10 116.64 116.51
CA GLU A 549 182.11 115.63 116.20
C GLU A 549 182.74 114.97 117.45
N ASN A 550 182.75 115.68 118.58
CA ASN A 550 183.47 115.31 119.81
C ASN A 550 182.51 114.81 120.93
N GLU A 551 182.62 113.52 121.30
CA GLU A 551 181.55 112.80 122.01
C GLU A 551 181.19 113.38 123.40
N GLU A 552 182.18 113.86 124.17
CA GLU A 552 181.97 114.42 125.53
C GLU A 552 181.18 115.75 125.56
N VAL A 553 180.96 116.36 124.40
CA VAL A 553 180.18 117.60 124.26
C VAL A 553 178.75 117.29 123.84
N ALA A 554 178.56 116.30 122.95
CA ALA A 554 177.24 115.84 122.51
C ALA A 554 176.39 115.28 123.68
N GLU A 555 176.98 114.47 124.56
CA GLU A 555 176.27 113.96 125.75
C GLU A 555 175.82 115.07 126.72
N ARG A 556 176.51 116.22 126.71
CA ARG A 556 176.26 117.34 127.62
C ARG A 556 175.01 118.14 127.22
N VAL A 557 174.83 118.37 125.91
CA VAL A 557 173.65 119.06 125.35
C VAL A 557 172.38 118.22 125.53
N LEU A 558 172.49 116.90 125.32
CA LEU A 558 171.41 115.95 125.64
C LEU A 558 170.96 116.07 127.10
N PHE A 559 171.91 116.12 128.05
CA PHE A 559 171.60 116.14 129.48
C PHE A 559 170.77 117.37 129.90
N SER A 560 171.02 118.55 129.31
CA SER A 560 170.27 119.79 129.60
C SER A 560 168.78 119.72 129.24
N TYR A 561 168.39 118.93 128.24
CA TYR A 561 166.98 118.67 127.89
C TYR A 561 166.39 117.47 128.64
N GLY A 562 166.93 117.14 129.82
CA GLY A 562 166.37 116.12 130.72
C GLY A 562 166.79 114.67 130.44
N TYR A 563 167.85 114.44 129.64
CA TYR A 563 168.39 113.10 129.31
C TYR A 563 169.09 112.41 130.51
N GLY A 564 168.33 112.18 131.57
CA GLY A 564 168.80 111.61 132.83
C GLY A 564 167.66 111.09 133.70
N ALA A 565 166.53 111.81 133.76
CA ALA A 565 165.45 111.54 134.71
C ALA A 565 164.39 110.55 134.20
N ASN A 566 163.60 110.93 133.18
CA ASN A 566 162.29 110.29 132.93
C ASN A 566 162.19 109.44 131.64
N VAL A 567 163.30 109.20 130.92
CA VAL A 567 163.29 108.41 129.67
C VAL A 567 163.60 106.93 129.94
N PRO A 568 162.71 105.98 129.60
CA PRO A 568 162.95 104.54 129.79
C PRO A 568 164.23 104.05 129.09
N THR A 569 164.89 103.05 129.71
CA THR A 569 166.23 102.56 129.31
C THR A 569 166.31 102.05 127.87
N THR A 570 165.21 101.56 127.31
CA THR A 570 165.08 101.12 125.91
C THR A 570 165.11 102.29 124.92
N ALA A 571 164.45 103.41 125.23
CA ALA A 571 164.50 104.64 124.42
C ALA A 571 165.88 105.30 124.53
N LYS A 572 166.48 105.32 125.74
CA LYS A 572 167.84 105.81 125.97
C LYS A 572 168.87 105.07 125.10
N ARG A 573 168.72 103.74 124.96
CA ARG A 573 169.53 102.91 124.04
C ARG A 573 169.23 103.20 122.57
N ARG A 574 167.96 103.38 122.18
CA ARG A 574 167.57 103.74 120.81
C ARG A 574 168.13 105.08 120.36
N LEU A 575 168.18 106.10 121.21
CA LEU A 575 168.71 107.43 120.85
C LEU A 575 170.21 107.39 120.54
N LYS A 576 171.01 106.71 121.36
CA LYS A 576 172.44 106.46 121.02
C LYS A 576 172.58 105.59 119.76
N GLN A 577 171.66 104.65 119.55
CA GLN A 577 171.68 103.80 118.35
C GLN A 577 171.26 104.53 117.06
N SER A 578 170.34 105.51 117.07
CA SER A 578 170.01 106.30 115.87
C SER A 578 171.19 107.19 115.45
N VAL A 579 171.85 107.85 116.42
CA VAL A 579 173.08 108.61 116.17
C VAL A 579 174.20 107.73 115.60
N HIS A 580 174.39 106.51 116.10
CA HIS A 580 175.36 105.57 115.54
C HIS A 580 174.91 104.91 114.22
N LEU A 581 173.61 104.69 113.99
CA LEU A 581 173.07 104.12 112.74
C LEU A 581 173.23 105.11 111.58
N ALA A 582 172.97 106.40 111.82
CA ALA A 582 173.26 107.46 110.86
C ALA A 582 174.74 107.43 110.40
N ARG A 583 175.69 107.20 111.33
CA ARG A 583 177.12 107.00 111.01
C ARG A 583 177.43 105.66 110.32
N ARG A 584 176.65 104.58 110.54
CA ARG A 584 176.96 103.21 110.06
C ARG A 584 176.32 102.84 108.72
N VAL A 585 175.12 103.34 108.41
CA VAL A 585 174.39 103.01 107.16
C VAL A 585 175.17 103.46 105.92
N LEU A 586 175.87 104.60 106.01
CA LEU A 586 176.78 105.16 105.00
C LEU A 586 177.91 104.23 104.51
N GLN A 587 178.11 103.05 105.13
CA GLN A 587 179.27 102.18 104.88
C GLN A 587 178.93 100.80 104.25
N LEU A 588 177.67 100.33 104.25
CA LEU A 588 177.35 98.92 103.99
C LEU A 588 176.80 98.56 102.60
N GLU A 589 176.20 99.47 101.84
CA GLU A 589 175.45 99.13 100.61
C GLU A 589 176.30 98.65 99.41
N ARG A 590 177.62 98.53 99.55
CA ARG A 590 178.57 98.37 98.43
C ARG A 590 178.90 96.92 98.01
N GLN A 591 178.21 95.89 98.50
CA GLN A 591 178.69 94.48 98.38
C GLN A 591 177.76 93.42 97.76
N ASN A 592 176.44 93.63 97.61
CA ASN A 592 175.47 92.51 97.53
C ASN A 592 175.00 92.09 96.10
N THR A 593 175.82 92.23 95.06
CA THR A 593 175.35 92.20 93.64
C THR A 593 175.79 91.01 92.77
N SER A 594 176.55 90.04 93.28
CA SER A 594 177.29 89.07 92.43
C SER A 594 176.65 87.70 92.18
N LEU A 595 175.97 87.09 93.16
CA LEU A 595 175.81 85.61 93.22
C LEU A 595 174.71 84.94 92.35
N ARG A 596 173.84 85.69 91.65
CA ARG A 596 172.56 85.14 91.12
C ARG A 596 172.60 84.48 89.71
N ARG A 597 173.75 84.18 89.11
CA ARG A 597 173.85 83.93 87.64
C ARG A 597 174.03 82.48 87.13
N GLU A 598 174.20 81.47 87.98
CA GLU A 598 174.73 80.17 87.52
C GLU A 598 173.69 79.05 87.29
N PHE A 599 172.39 79.32 87.43
CA PHE A 599 171.35 78.27 87.55
C PHE A 599 170.67 77.81 86.24
N GLU A 600 170.70 78.60 85.16
CA GLU A 600 169.68 78.52 84.08
C GLU A 600 169.87 77.45 82.96
N ARG A 601 170.95 76.66 82.92
CA ARG A 601 171.42 76.05 81.64
C ARG A 601 170.94 74.64 81.25
N HIS A 602 170.04 73.98 81.98
CA HIS A 602 169.88 72.51 81.86
C HIS A 602 168.64 71.96 81.11
N GLU A 603 167.71 72.76 80.58
CA GLU A 603 166.29 72.31 80.44
C GLU A 603 165.69 72.10 79.02
N THR A 604 166.41 72.30 77.91
CA THR A 604 165.77 72.75 76.65
C THR A 604 165.44 71.72 75.52
N GLN A 605 165.52 70.40 75.73
CA GLN A 605 165.58 69.44 74.59
C GLN A 605 164.30 68.64 74.20
N THR A 606 163.13 68.88 74.79
CA THR A 606 162.01 67.90 74.80
C THR A 606 160.81 68.18 73.84
N GLY A 607 161.01 68.83 72.68
CA GLY A 607 159.91 69.28 71.80
C GLY A 607 159.76 68.59 70.43
N GLN A 608 158.62 68.88 69.75
CA GLN A 608 158.25 68.57 68.33
C GLN A 608 157.66 67.16 68.03
N ILE A 609 156.51 67.09 67.31
CA ILE A 609 156.05 65.88 66.57
C ILE A 609 155.16 66.13 65.30
N SER A 610 153.82 66.06 65.33
CA SER A 610 152.96 65.90 64.10
C SER A 610 151.47 66.30 64.23
N GLU A 611 150.78 66.61 63.11
CA GLU A 611 149.37 67.07 62.98
C GLU A 611 148.63 66.43 61.74
N GLU A 612 147.58 67.07 61.15
CA GLU A 612 146.90 66.84 59.80
C GLU A 612 145.63 65.88 59.68
N LEU A 613 144.49 66.25 59.00
CA LEU A 613 143.30 65.34 58.69
C LEU A 613 142.22 65.66 57.52
N LEU A 614 140.89 65.96 57.73
CA LEU A 614 139.72 65.63 56.79
C LEU A 614 138.66 66.72 56.35
N ALA A 615 137.84 66.49 55.26
CA ALA A 615 136.53 67.15 54.89
C ALA A 615 135.67 66.48 53.73
N ALA A 616 134.32 66.71 53.60
CA ALA A 616 133.41 66.74 52.37
C ALA A 616 131.93 66.15 52.43
N ASN A 617 130.88 66.78 51.79
CA ASN A 617 129.62 66.23 51.15
C ASN A 617 128.40 67.23 50.94
N GLN A 618 127.70 67.29 49.77
CA GLN A 618 126.46 68.10 49.45
C GLN A 618 125.62 67.58 48.21
N MET A 619 124.36 68.08 47.95
CA MET A 619 123.47 68.06 46.70
C MET A 619 122.11 67.26 46.65
N LEU A 620 121.20 67.58 45.67
CA LEU A 620 120.04 66.82 45.02
C LEU A 620 118.53 67.31 45.15
N GLN A 621 117.59 66.85 44.27
CA GLN A 621 116.36 67.53 43.66
C GLN A 621 115.18 66.54 43.27
N GLN A 622 113.93 66.77 42.71
CA GLN A 622 112.87 67.83 42.46
C GLN A 622 111.55 67.23 41.77
N THR A 623 110.51 68.02 41.32
CA THR A 623 109.48 67.81 40.21
C THR A 623 107.90 67.76 40.44
N GLN A 624 107.04 67.51 39.40
CA GLN A 624 105.56 67.88 39.27
C GLN A 624 104.63 66.96 38.35
N GLN A 625 103.27 67.16 38.35
CA GLN A 625 102.23 67.09 37.23
C GLN A 625 101.00 66.06 37.24
N PRO A 626 99.84 66.30 36.52
CA PRO A 626 98.49 65.63 36.69
C PRO A 626 97.78 65.00 35.42
N TYR A 627 96.46 64.59 35.46
CA TYR A 627 95.84 63.59 34.52
C TYR A 627 94.29 63.58 34.14
N SER A 628 93.43 64.55 34.48
CA SER A 628 92.00 64.26 34.83
C SER A 628 90.87 63.97 33.80
N TYR A 629 90.88 64.43 32.53
CA TYR A 629 89.60 64.68 31.80
C TYR A 629 88.89 63.51 31.08
N LEU A 630 89.43 62.28 31.06
CA LEU A 630 88.97 61.21 30.15
C LEU A 630 87.77 60.37 30.66
N ILE A 631 87.44 60.45 31.95
CA ILE A 631 86.69 59.40 32.67
C ILE A 631 85.16 59.44 32.45
N GLU A 632 84.59 60.58 32.06
CA GLU A 632 83.15 60.81 32.19
C GLU A 632 82.31 60.30 31.01
N ALA A 633 82.87 60.22 29.80
CA ALA A 633 82.13 59.88 28.58
C ALA A 633 81.63 58.41 28.52
N MET A 634 82.21 57.49 29.29
CA MET A 634 81.83 56.07 29.29
C MET A 634 80.41 55.83 29.85
N ARG A 635 80.01 56.59 30.88
CA ARG A 635 78.87 56.24 31.76
C ARG A 635 77.48 56.29 31.13
N GLN A 636 77.31 56.92 29.97
CA GLN A 636 75.97 57.09 29.37
C GLN A 636 75.47 55.88 28.57
N ARG A 637 76.34 54.98 28.09
CA ARG A 637 75.91 53.82 27.28
C ARG A 637 75.30 52.69 28.10
N ASP A 638 75.83 52.42 29.29
CA ASP A 638 75.44 51.25 30.09
C ASP A 638 73.96 51.30 30.53
N ALA A 639 73.39 52.51 30.64
CA ALA A 639 72.00 52.74 31.05
C ALA A 639 70.94 52.30 30.03
N GLN A 640 71.28 52.06 28.75
CA GLN A 640 70.34 51.53 27.75
C GLN A 640 70.33 49.99 27.68
N ILE A 641 71.32 49.33 28.29
CA ILE A 641 71.49 47.87 28.22
C ILE A 641 70.67 47.14 29.29
N THR A 642 70.20 47.85 30.33
CA THR A 642 69.40 47.31 31.44
C THR A 642 67.94 47.08 31.04
N THR A 643 67.27 48.08 30.48
CA THR A 643 65.82 48.06 30.20
C THR A 643 65.38 46.99 29.20
N LEU A 644 66.27 46.59 28.29
CA LEU A 644 66.01 45.48 27.35
C LEU A 644 66.08 44.09 28.01
N LYS A 645 66.77 43.94 29.14
CA LYS A 645 66.89 42.64 29.85
C LYS A 645 65.63 42.30 30.64
N GLU A 646 65.04 43.30 31.30
CA GLU A 646 63.83 43.15 32.12
C GLU A 646 62.62 42.65 31.31
N ARG A 647 62.54 43.04 30.03
CA ARG A 647 61.50 42.60 29.10
C ARG A 647 61.74 41.22 28.48
N ILE A 648 62.95 40.66 28.62
CA ILE A 648 63.24 39.26 28.28
C ILE A 648 62.73 38.36 29.41
N THR A 649 63.08 38.68 30.67
CA THR A 649 62.70 37.87 31.84
C THR A 649 61.18 37.67 31.97
N SER A 650 60.37 38.68 31.68
CA SER A 650 58.90 38.55 31.72
C SER A 650 58.36 37.54 30.69
N LEU A 651 59.00 37.42 29.52
CA LEU A 651 58.60 36.47 28.48
C LEU A 651 59.09 35.05 28.77
N GLU A 652 60.17 34.90 29.54
CA GLU A 652 60.66 33.60 29.99
C GLU A 652 59.72 32.95 31.02
N ASP A 653 59.08 33.76 31.89
CA ASP A 653 58.08 33.29 32.86
C ASP A 653 56.78 32.80 32.19
N ASP A 654 56.25 33.52 31.20
CA ASP A 654 55.11 33.08 30.37
C ASP A 654 55.42 31.81 29.58
N VAL A 655 56.64 31.68 29.08
CA VAL A 655 57.12 30.44 28.47
C VAL A 655 57.23 29.32 29.52
N SER A 656 57.46 29.62 30.80
CA SER A 656 57.49 28.64 31.88
C SER A 656 56.11 28.08 32.25
N SER A 657 55.06 28.91 32.20
CA SER A 657 53.68 28.50 32.51
C SER A 657 53.11 27.63 31.40
N LEU A 658 53.21 28.08 30.14
CA LEU A 658 52.80 27.33 28.96
C LEU A 658 53.57 26.00 28.80
N ARG A 659 54.83 25.94 29.25
CA ARG A 659 55.58 24.67 29.33
C ARG A 659 54.97 23.68 30.32
N LYS A 660 54.48 24.13 31.48
CA LYS A 660 53.83 23.27 32.49
C LYS A 660 52.52 22.68 31.96
N GLU A 661 51.67 23.51 31.35
CA GLU A 661 50.42 23.06 30.71
C GLU A 661 50.69 22.09 29.56
N ARG A 662 51.68 22.41 28.69
CA ARG A 662 52.15 21.48 27.66
C ARG A 662 52.60 20.15 28.25
N THR A 663 53.32 20.12 29.38
CA THR A 663 53.74 18.85 29.99
C THR A 663 52.57 18.03 30.55
N ALA A 664 51.54 18.67 31.10
CA ALA A 664 50.32 17.97 31.54
C ALA A 664 49.57 17.36 30.34
N LEU A 665 49.37 18.13 29.26
CA LEU A 665 48.76 17.64 28.02
C LEU A 665 49.61 16.54 27.36
N GLN A 666 50.94 16.63 27.43
CA GLN A 666 51.84 15.59 26.95
C GLN A 666 51.75 14.31 27.79
N GLN A 667 51.52 14.40 29.11
CA GLN A 667 51.28 13.23 29.96
C GLN A 667 49.97 12.52 29.58
N VAL A 668 48.88 13.26 29.39
CA VAL A 668 47.60 12.70 28.89
C VAL A 668 47.77 12.08 27.50
N LYS A 669 48.47 12.77 26.58
CA LYS A 669 48.81 12.21 25.27
C LYS A 669 49.66 10.94 25.37
N ASN A 670 50.62 10.88 26.27
CA ASN A 670 51.49 9.71 26.45
C ASN A 670 50.72 8.49 26.98
N ILE A 671 49.69 8.69 27.83
CA ILE A 671 48.80 7.61 28.28
C ILE A 671 48.01 7.07 27.07
N MET A 672 47.39 7.94 26.28
CA MET A 672 46.67 7.54 25.05
C MET A 672 47.60 6.90 24.00
N ALA A 673 48.85 7.36 23.90
CA ALA A 673 49.87 6.77 23.03
C ALA A 673 50.27 5.36 23.50
N ALA A 674 50.47 5.15 24.80
CA ALA A 674 50.77 3.83 25.35
C ALA A 674 49.63 2.82 25.14
N ASP A 675 48.37 3.27 25.11
CA ASP A 675 47.23 2.40 24.76
C ASP A 675 47.12 2.12 23.25
N LEU A 676 47.60 3.03 22.39
CA LEU A 676 47.77 2.76 20.95
C LEU A 676 48.98 1.87 20.65
N GLU A 677 50.09 2.02 21.37
CA GLU A 677 51.30 1.18 21.24
C GLU A 677 51.01 -0.28 21.63
N LYS A 678 50.10 -0.54 22.59
CA LYS A 678 49.58 -1.89 22.88
C LYS A 678 48.81 -2.52 21.71
N LEU A 679 48.15 -1.71 20.89
CA LEU A 679 47.39 -2.16 19.72
C LEU A 679 48.29 -2.32 18.49
N LEU A 680 49.33 -1.50 18.36
CA LEU A 680 50.30 -1.58 17.26
C LEU A 680 51.35 -2.69 17.45
N SER A 681 51.79 -2.97 18.68
CA SER A 681 52.66 -4.12 18.97
C SER A 681 52.01 -5.46 18.57
N HIS A 682 50.68 -5.58 18.73
CA HIS A 682 49.90 -6.71 18.23
C HIS A 682 49.84 -6.84 16.70
N GLN A 683 50.31 -5.85 15.93
CA GLN A 683 50.37 -5.89 14.47
C GLN A 683 51.80 -6.00 13.93
N GLU A 684 52.78 -5.29 14.51
CA GLU A 684 54.15 -5.23 13.98
C GLU A 684 54.98 -6.49 14.27
N GLU A 685 54.72 -7.19 15.38
CA GLU A 685 55.37 -8.49 15.69
C GLU A 685 55.08 -9.56 14.61
N LEU A 686 53.94 -9.47 13.92
CA LEU A 686 53.54 -10.37 12.83
C LEU A 686 54.21 -10.05 11.47
N ALA A 687 54.85 -8.88 11.34
CA ALA A 687 55.36 -8.38 10.06
C ALA A 687 56.86 -8.66 9.87
N VAL A 688 57.72 -8.19 10.77
CA VAL A 688 59.17 -8.08 10.53
C VAL A 688 59.89 -9.44 10.58
N MET A 689 59.32 -10.45 11.24
CA MET A 689 59.84 -11.83 11.20
C MET A 689 60.00 -12.40 9.78
N LYS A 690 59.33 -11.83 8.77
CA LYS A 690 59.39 -12.30 7.37
C LYS A 690 60.57 -11.75 6.58
N GLN A 691 61.11 -10.57 6.92
CA GLN A 691 62.00 -9.83 6.00
C GLN A 691 63.50 -10.08 6.23
N VAL A 692 63.88 -10.67 7.37
CA VAL A 692 65.29 -10.90 7.78
C VAL A 692 66.02 -11.96 6.92
N LEU A 693 65.30 -12.69 6.05
CA LEU A 693 65.77 -13.93 5.45
C LEU A 693 66.42 -13.85 4.05
N ILE A 694 66.40 -12.70 3.35
CA ILE A 694 66.45 -12.74 1.86
C ILE A 694 67.76 -12.32 1.16
N SER A 695 68.57 -11.35 1.63
CA SER A 695 69.68 -10.85 0.77
C SER A 695 70.91 -10.23 1.46
N MET A 696 72.03 -10.97 1.45
CA MET A 696 73.40 -10.45 1.57
C MET A 696 74.29 -11.10 0.49
N GLN A 697 74.75 -10.35 -0.53
CA GLN A 697 75.83 -10.79 -1.43
C GLN A 697 76.40 -9.68 -2.35
N SER A 698 77.72 -9.71 -2.57
CA SER A 698 78.49 -9.07 -3.67
C SER A 698 78.69 -7.53 -3.75
N ARG A 699 79.85 -7.10 -3.24
CA ARG A 699 80.94 -6.33 -3.92
C ARG A 699 80.72 -4.89 -4.43
N HIS A 700 81.78 -4.08 -4.26
CA HIS A 700 81.92 -2.71 -4.76
C HIS A 700 81.83 -2.63 -6.31
N GLY A 701 80.84 -1.88 -6.80
CA GLY A 701 80.50 -1.71 -8.21
C GLY A 701 79.03 -1.36 -8.34
N ASP A 702 78.73 -0.09 -8.59
CA ASP A 702 77.41 0.54 -8.67
C ASP A 702 76.50 0.56 -7.41
N THR A 703 75.73 1.65 -7.31
CA THR A 703 74.43 1.82 -6.62
C THR A 703 74.23 1.45 -5.13
N PHE A 704 74.01 2.51 -4.32
CA PHE A 704 73.16 2.57 -3.11
C PHE A 704 73.54 1.78 -1.82
N ALA A 705 72.96 2.28 -0.71
CA ALA A 705 72.64 1.60 0.55
C ALA A 705 73.73 1.34 1.63
N ASN A 706 73.71 2.22 2.64
CA ASN A 706 73.35 1.92 4.05
C ASN A 706 74.35 1.31 5.06
N LEU A 707 74.01 1.51 6.34
CA LEU A 707 74.59 0.96 7.59
C LEU A 707 76.08 1.28 7.91
N GLU A 708 76.54 1.26 9.16
CA GLU A 708 75.97 1.63 10.47
C GLU A 708 77.04 1.26 11.52
N THR A 709 77.27 2.13 12.52
CA THR A 709 77.71 1.69 13.86
C THR A 709 79.09 0.96 13.94
N ASN A 710 79.67 0.55 15.08
CA ASN A 710 79.63 1.09 16.45
C ASN A 710 80.93 0.69 17.20
N LYS A 711 81.16 1.29 18.39
CA LYS A 711 81.83 0.70 19.57
C LYS A 711 83.17 -0.05 19.38
N THR A 712 84.22 0.47 20.00
CA THR A 712 85.02 -0.20 21.06
C THR A 712 86.07 0.79 21.60
N GLY A 713 86.60 0.69 22.83
CA GLY A 713 86.39 -0.27 23.93
C GLY A 713 85.59 0.32 25.12
N VAL A 714 85.00 -0.46 26.05
CA VAL A 714 85.56 -1.54 26.90
C VAL A 714 86.35 -0.96 28.10
N ARG A 715 86.01 -1.23 29.38
CA ARG A 715 84.86 -1.98 29.93
C ARG A 715 84.55 -1.56 31.38
N THR A 716 83.32 -1.89 31.78
CA THR A 716 82.82 -2.40 33.08
C THR A 716 83.85 -2.75 34.16
N SER A 717 83.53 -2.71 35.47
CA SER A 717 82.20 -3.01 36.03
C SER A 717 81.88 -2.31 37.36
N ALA A 718 80.59 -2.30 37.71
CA ALA A 718 80.17 -2.27 39.11
C ALA A 718 80.42 -3.62 39.79
N VAL A 719 80.41 -3.66 41.13
CA VAL A 719 79.58 -4.55 41.97
C VAL A 719 79.79 -4.17 43.45
N ALA A 720 78.87 -4.60 44.31
CA ALA A 720 78.71 -4.15 45.70
C ALA A 720 79.74 -4.72 46.71
N LYS A 721 79.78 -4.08 47.89
CA LYS A 721 80.04 -4.64 49.25
C LYS A 721 81.05 -5.81 49.39
N GLN A 722 82.15 -5.63 50.13
CA GLN A 722 82.35 -6.24 51.48
C GLN A 722 83.72 -5.95 52.17
N GLN A 723 83.64 -5.83 53.50
CA GLN A 723 84.55 -6.30 54.57
C GLN A 723 86.08 -6.47 54.36
N SER A 724 86.84 -5.60 55.05
CA SER A 724 87.87 -5.88 56.10
C SER A 724 88.79 -7.14 56.11
N LYS A 725 90.03 -6.91 56.60
CA LYS A 725 91.06 -7.88 57.14
C LYS A 725 91.84 -8.74 56.12
N CYS A 726 93.10 -9.14 56.34
CA CYS A 726 94.23 -8.61 57.16
C CYS A 726 95.55 -9.41 56.89
N ILE A 727 96.67 -8.95 57.49
CA ILE A 727 97.76 -9.78 58.09
C ILE A 727 98.96 -10.30 57.23
N ASN A 728 100.17 -9.85 57.62
CA ASN A 728 101.49 -10.53 57.68
C ASN A 728 102.24 -10.96 56.36
N ARG A 729 103.59 -11.05 56.30
CA ARG A 729 104.67 -10.78 57.31
C ARG A 729 106.06 -10.53 56.66
N ALA A 730 106.92 -9.85 57.43
CA ALA A 730 108.39 -10.01 57.54
C ALA A 730 109.33 -9.52 56.40
N ALA A 731 110.59 -9.23 56.81
CA ALA A 731 111.75 -8.77 56.03
C ALA A 731 111.60 -7.38 55.34
N GLU A 732 112.60 -6.49 55.29
CA GLU A 732 113.88 -6.44 56.03
C GLU A 732 114.37 -4.97 56.17
N GLU A 733 115.63 -4.81 56.56
CA GLU A 733 116.46 -3.61 56.85
C GLU A 733 116.29 -2.39 55.89
N GLU A 734 116.60 -1.13 56.24
CA GLU A 734 117.52 -0.58 57.26
C GLU A 734 116.96 0.56 58.14
N SER A 735 117.73 0.97 59.16
CA SER A 735 117.66 2.23 59.93
C SER A 735 119.11 2.76 60.09
N PRO A 736 119.44 4.02 60.52
CA PRO A 736 119.02 4.70 61.77
C PRO A 736 118.86 6.25 61.57
N ASN A 737 118.82 7.19 62.54
CA ASN A 737 118.27 7.39 63.91
C ASN A 737 118.04 8.93 64.06
N LYS A 738 117.09 9.53 64.81
CA LYS A 738 116.60 9.36 66.21
C LYS A 738 117.62 9.80 67.31
N PRO A 739 117.21 10.13 68.56
CA PRO A 739 116.21 11.16 68.93
C PRO A 739 116.48 11.90 70.30
N LYS A 740 115.82 13.05 70.58
CA LYS A 740 115.64 13.64 71.96
C LYS A 740 116.98 13.97 72.70
N PRO A 741 117.08 14.30 74.01
CA PRO A 741 116.09 14.65 75.05
C PRO A 741 116.36 16.04 75.72
N THR A 742 116.29 16.13 77.06
CA THR A 742 116.06 17.35 77.87
C THR A 742 117.25 17.90 78.68
N VAL A 743 117.36 19.24 78.71
CA VAL A 743 117.67 20.12 79.88
C VAL A 743 119.13 20.24 80.42
N PHE A 744 119.56 21.50 80.61
CA PHE A 744 120.75 22.04 81.36
C PHE A 744 122.15 21.50 80.98
N THR A 745 123.15 22.30 80.60
CA THR A 745 123.66 23.57 81.20
C THR A 745 124.57 24.38 80.23
N ASN A 746 124.92 25.61 80.66
CA ASN A 746 126.18 26.34 80.39
C ASN A 746 126.55 26.87 78.98
N LYS A 747 126.82 28.20 78.97
CA LYS A 747 127.88 28.94 78.22
C LYS A 747 127.78 28.99 76.68
N GLU A 748 128.18 30.07 75.99
CA GLU A 748 128.53 31.46 76.36
C GLU A 748 128.45 32.33 75.08
N VAL A 749 127.92 33.57 75.17
CA VAL A 749 128.44 34.87 74.60
C VAL A 749 128.80 34.95 73.07
N PRO A 750 128.63 36.10 72.35
CA PRO A 750 128.37 37.48 72.79
C PRO A 750 127.15 38.21 72.18
N ASP A 751 126.76 39.31 72.84
CA ASP A 751 126.52 40.70 72.38
C ASP A 751 125.92 40.99 70.96
N TRP A 752 125.11 42.04 70.73
CA TRP A 752 125.03 43.32 71.45
C TRP A 752 123.63 44.00 71.42
N TYR A 753 123.26 44.55 72.59
CA TYR A 753 122.75 45.91 72.84
C TYR A 753 121.76 46.59 71.86
N GLN A 754 120.46 46.71 72.18
CA GLN A 754 119.83 47.80 72.97
C GLN A 754 119.84 49.26 72.39
N LYS A 755 118.60 49.81 72.33
CA LYS A 755 118.18 51.21 72.64
C LYS A 755 118.42 52.37 71.65
N LEU A 756 117.26 52.91 71.22
CA LEU A 756 116.83 54.32 71.28
C LEU A 756 117.82 55.46 70.97
N LYS A 757 117.46 56.29 69.98
CA LYS A 757 117.78 57.73 69.97
C LYS A 757 116.66 58.60 69.40
N GLN A 758 116.34 59.64 70.18
CA GLN A 758 116.00 61.02 69.76
C GLN A 758 114.64 61.28 69.06
N LYS A 759 113.94 62.40 69.34
CA LYS A 759 114.28 63.63 70.10
C LYS A 759 113.03 64.18 70.82
N SER A 760 113.21 64.73 72.05
CA SER A 760 112.27 65.57 72.85
C SER A 760 110.86 64.99 73.13
N LYS A 761 110.36 64.78 74.37
CA LYS A 761 110.51 65.48 75.66
C LYS A 761 110.13 66.96 75.64
#